data_AF-A0AAD5LFY6-F1
#
_entry.id   AF-A0AAD5LFY6-F1
#
_cell.length_a   1.000
_cell.length_b   1.000
_cell.length_c   1.000
_cell.angle_alpha   90.00
_cell.angle_beta   90.00
_cell.angle_gamma   90.00
#
_symmetry.space_group_name_H-M   'P 1'
#
loop_
_entity.id
_entity.type
_entity.pdbx_description
1 polymer ?
#
loop_
_entity_poly.entity_id
_entity_poly.type
_entity_poly.pdbx_seq_one_letter_code
_entity_poly.pdbx_strand_id
1 'polypeptide(L)'
;MRDHVSFAFVWSTLVLIHMLCIAFPVLLAVFYAALPTRAPLVASTLEIYSIAVDKRYFPWIATLYALLAARHVFRLAVIFRLSVCARRLRLRDPASTSGESIFRSTTRRLTRWATRRTHLDASSRRRKRLSFTALVQTTKASLRALDVTDWNYDAWLVVRELVESAFLSYQVARSSARVPDPRINHVLVSLLLLNCWSMPLSQRLLGSSIVRVRLVCVVINLLLDLVMYLVLPVALLARYYADYDAELGDFPARCWYTETWFVRALNEWPWLVVSSFLDGVAKIFIGFSIDRHLGDVAKLVRPPLHRSSARVIAVAPCSEPAKGSSRRRSVGSTSKMVGSRVERVGRHLLAVWGAVILALHLHAASHRGNAMCRQHVRPWLSRQAACSLVAFDCQGQAQQSRQLDTVLAGVNRHWLSYLSIRHCDGVTISPVFLTLESLIAIKVYNSTLVHWGEDAALSRTHHPRAMSILVIASNVTAFPAGVATPAFPQSFGDIQFSRSNLTTLPDSVRDAWPDGLFLLLEDVGFSSVPPALETLRPAFLSLAMNEISILPPRLLENPNLLMLSLNGNPIRALPEPIETTPPLVWLEVAGTELTDLPLSWLGPQQSSLRVRAGDTPLCRSLSELNESSRAQRQRMLQLVDCSAIVDTTSLMYYPVAMERDFNEMVT
;
A
#
# COMPACT_ATOMS: atom_id res chain seq x y z
N MET A 1 -19.87 -29.43 33.65
CA MET A 1 -18.70 -29.66 32.79
C MET A 1 -18.81 -29.02 31.40
N ARG A 2 -19.92 -29.20 30.64
CA ARG A 2 -20.12 -28.54 29.32
C ARG A 2 -19.93 -27.01 29.31
N ASP A 3 -20.44 -26.30 30.32
CA ASP A 3 -20.33 -24.83 30.39
C ASP A 3 -18.92 -24.31 30.71
N HIS A 4 -18.07 -25.14 31.34
CA HIS A 4 -16.68 -24.78 31.64
C HIS A 4 -15.78 -24.95 30.42
N VAL A 5 -15.98 -26.03 29.66
CA VAL A 5 -15.23 -26.28 28.41
C VAL A 5 -15.58 -25.23 27.35
N SER A 6 -16.86 -24.88 27.22
CA SER A 6 -17.31 -23.83 26.31
C SER A 6 -16.73 -22.45 26.67
N PHE A 7 -16.67 -22.09 27.95
CA PHE A 7 -16.11 -20.81 28.37
C PHE A 7 -14.58 -20.75 28.26
N ALA A 8 -13.88 -21.86 28.55
CA ALA A 8 -12.43 -21.94 28.37
C ALA A 8 -12.06 -21.74 26.90
N PHE A 9 -12.81 -22.34 25.97
CA PHE A 9 -12.62 -22.12 24.53
C PHE A 9 -12.77 -20.64 24.16
N VAL A 10 -13.87 -19.98 24.55
CA VAL A 10 -14.10 -18.55 24.26
C VAL A 10 -13.00 -17.68 24.88
N TRP A 11 -12.57 -17.98 26.10
CA TRP A 11 -11.48 -17.26 26.75
C TRP A 11 -10.17 -17.38 25.95
N SER A 12 -9.80 -18.62 25.57
CA SER A 12 -8.60 -18.89 24.79
C SER A 12 -8.64 -18.23 23.42
N THR A 13 -9.78 -18.25 22.73
CA THR A 13 -9.97 -17.56 21.45
C THR A 13 -9.79 -16.06 21.58
N LEU A 14 -10.39 -15.41 22.59
CA LEU A 14 -10.24 -13.96 22.79
C LEU A 14 -8.80 -13.57 23.15
N VAL A 15 -8.12 -14.39 23.96
CA VAL A 15 -6.71 -14.20 24.29
C VAL A 15 -5.85 -14.33 23.03
N LEU A 16 -6.09 -15.35 22.20
CA LEU A 16 -5.38 -15.54 20.94
C LEU A 16 -5.58 -14.34 20.00
N ILE A 17 -6.81 -13.86 19.84
CA ILE A 17 -7.08 -12.68 19.00
C ILE A 17 -6.35 -11.45 19.56
N HIS A 18 -6.36 -11.23 20.89
CA HIS A 18 -5.58 -10.16 21.50
C HIS A 18 -4.08 -10.30 21.23
N MET A 19 -3.51 -11.50 21.31
CA MET A 19 -2.10 -11.74 21.00
C MET A 19 -1.77 -11.42 19.55
N LEU A 20 -2.63 -11.82 18.60
CA LEU A 20 -2.47 -11.48 17.19
C LEU A 20 -2.57 -9.97 16.95
N CYS A 21 -3.51 -9.29 17.62
CA CYS A 21 -3.67 -7.83 17.57
C CYS A 21 -2.59 -7.06 18.36
N ILE A 22 -1.70 -7.74 19.09
CA ILE A 22 -0.47 -7.17 19.63
C ILE A 22 0.66 -7.39 18.62
N ALA A 23 0.86 -8.63 18.18
CA ALA A 23 1.95 -9.02 17.32
C ALA A 23 1.94 -8.24 15.99
N PHE A 24 0.80 -8.21 15.30
CA PHE A 24 0.73 -7.60 13.98
C PHE A 24 0.98 -6.08 13.99
N PRO A 25 0.35 -5.26 14.86
CA PRO A 25 0.65 -3.83 14.91
C PRO A 25 2.07 -3.53 15.43
N VAL A 26 2.64 -4.37 16.29
CA VAL A 26 4.07 -4.25 16.66
C VAL A 26 4.96 -4.48 15.45
N LEU A 27 4.70 -5.52 14.65
CA LEU A 27 5.43 -5.79 13.42
C LEU A 27 5.30 -4.62 12.44
N LEU A 28 4.11 -4.05 12.25
CA LEU A 28 3.92 -2.86 11.42
C LEU A 28 4.67 -1.63 11.98
N ALA A 29 4.64 -1.40 13.29
CA ALA A 29 5.36 -0.30 13.91
C ALA A 29 6.88 -0.42 13.69
N VAL A 30 7.43 -1.63 13.87
CA VAL A 30 8.84 -1.91 13.59
C VAL A 30 9.14 -1.76 12.09
N PHE A 31 8.27 -2.27 11.22
CA PHE A 31 8.41 -2.13 9.76
C PHE A 31 8.52 -0.66 9.36
N TYR A 32 7.58 0.20 9.73
CA TYR A 32 7.63 1.63 9.38
C TYR A 32 8.85 2.35 9.98
N ALA A 33 9.27 1.99 11.19
CA ALA A 33 10.44 2.60 11.83
C ALA A 33 11.77 2.17 11.19
N ALA A 34 11.85 0.92 10.72
CA ALA A 34 13.08 0.33 10.19
C ALA A 34 13.20 0.44 8.66
N LEU A 35 12.09 0.58 7.92
CA LEU A 35 12.08 0.55 6.46
C LEU A 35 13.05 1.56 5.81
N PRO A 36 13.11 2.84 6.24
CA PRO A 36 14.02 3.80 5.61
C PRO A 36 15.51 3.50 5.79
N THR A 37 15.89 2.72 6.81
CA THR A 37 17.29 2.44 7.15
C THR A 37 17.73 1.03 6.77
N ARG A 38 16.83 0.04 6.87
CA ARG A 38 17.14 -1.37 6.58
C ARG A 38 16.84 -1.80 5.15
N ALA A 39 15.90 -1.13 4.48
CA ALA A 39 15.56 -1.41 3.08
C ALA A 39 15.27 -0.09 2.35
N PRO A 40 16.29 0.79 2.20
CA PRO A 40 16.13 2.12 1.61
C PRO A 40 15.68 2.07 0.14
N LEU A 41 16.00 1.00 -0.59
CA LEU A 41 15.57 0.79 -1.98
C LEU A 41 14.06 0.56 -2.07
N VAL A 42 13.51 -0.33 -1.23
CA VAL A 42 12.06 -0.54 -1.12
C VAL A 42 11.36 0.75 -0.67
N ALA A 43 11.91 1.46 0.32
CA ALA A 43 11.34 2.73 0.79
C ALA A 43 11.26 3.78 -0.34
N SER A 44 12.32 3.91 -1.12
CA SER A 44 12.37 4.82 -2.29
C SER A 44 11.39 4.37 -3.37
N THR A 45 11.28 3.07 -3.62
CA THR A 45 10.33 2.51 -4.60
C THR A 45 8.87 2.81 -4.24
N LEU A 46 8.51 2.69 -2.96
CA LEU A 46 7.17 3.04 -2.47
C LEU A 46 6.83 4.51 -2.70
N GLU A 47 7.83 5.40 -2.60
CA GLU A 47 7.70 6.84 -2.80
C GLU A 47 7.64 7.20 -4.30
N ILE A 48 8.58 6.66 -5.11
CA ILE A 48 8.66 6.88 -6.56
C ILE A 48 7.33 6.53 -7.23
N TYR A 49 6.79 5.33 -6.97
CA TYR A 49 5.54 4.90 -7.59
C TYR A 49 4.28 5.40 -6.87
N SER A 50 4.43 6.25 -5.84
CA SER A 50 3.33 6.79 -5.03
C SER A 50 2.42 5.68 -4.46
N ILE A 51 3.04 4.58 -4.00
CA ILE A 51 2.37 3.42 -3.39
C ILE A 51 2.05 3.73 -1.92
N ALA A 52 2.98 4.39 -1.24
CA ALA A 52 2.85 4.84 0.16
C ALA A 52 2.77 6.37 0.24
N VAL A 53 2.32 6.88 1.38
CA VAL A 53 2.58 8.27 1.74
C VAL A 53 4.09 8.51 1.91
N ASP A 54 4.52 9.77 1.80
CA ASP A 54 5.90 10.20 2.00
C ASP A 54 6.50 9.63 3.29
N LYS A 55 7.73 9.11 3.18
CA LYS A 55 8.49 8.46 4.26
C LYS A 55 8.64 9.32 5.51
N ARG A 56 8.55 10.66 5.41
CA ARG A 56 8.52 11.58 6.57
C ARG A 56 7.39 11.29 7.55
N TYR A 57 6.32 10.65 7.09
CA TYR A 57 5.18 10.29 7.92
C TYR A 57 5.31 8.89 8.57
N PHE A 58 6.30 8.09 8.18
CA PHE A 58 6.47 6.73 8.71
C PHE A 58 6.63 6.68 10.24
N PRO A 59 7.38 7.59 10.91
CA PRO A 59 7.46 7.60 12.37
C PRO A 59 6.11 7.83 13.07
N TRP A 60 5.25 8.68 12.49
CA TRP A 60 3.91 8.93 13.01
C TRP A 60 3.02 7.69 12.84
N ILE A 61 3.07 7.04 11.69
CA ILE A 61 2.34 5.79 11.43
C ILE A 61 2.81 4.69 12.39
N ALA A 62 4.12 4.53 12.57
CA ALA A 62 4.70 3.57 13.52
C ALA A 62 4.18 3.80 14.95
N THR A 63 4.14 5.07 15.38
CA THR A 63 3.63 5.45 16.71
C THR A 63 2.15 5.06 16.87
N LEU A 64 1.31 5.30 15.86
CA LEU A 64 -0.11 4.94 15.92
C LEU A 64 -0.31 3.42 16.07
N TYR A 65 0.43 2.61 15.32
CA TYR A 65 0.38 1.15 15.46
C TYR A 65 0.92 0.66 16.82
N ALA A 66 1.99 1.27 17.33
CA ALA A 66 2.51 0.97 18.67
C ALA A 66 1.48 1.29 19.77
N LEU A 67 0.74 2.39 19.65
CA LEU A 67 -0.35 2.74 20.56
C LEU A 67 -1.51 1.74 20.48
N LEU A 68 -1.87 1.26 19.28
CA LEU A 68 -2.87 0.20 19.12
C LEU A 68 -2.44 -1.10 19.82
N ALA A 69 -1.19 -1.53 19.63
CA ALA A 69 -0.64 -2.69 20.33
C ALA A 69 -0.67 -2.52 21.86
N ALA A 70 -0.25 -1.36 22.37
CA ALA A 70 -0.22 -1.07 23.80
C ALA A 70 -1.60 -1.19 24.46
N ARG A 71 -2.68 -0.84 23.74
CA ARG A 71 -4.05 -1.03 24.22
C ARG A 71 -4.39 -2.50 24.40
N HIS A 72 -4.05 -3.35 23.43
CA HIS A 72 -4.28 -4.79 23.55
C HIS A 72 -3.42 -5.43 24.64
N VAL A 73 -2.16 -5.01 24.80
CA VAL A 73 -1.31 -5.43 25.93
C VAL A 73 -1.97 -5.10 27.27
N PHE A 74 -2.46 -3.86 27.42
CA PHE A 74 -3.15 -3.44 28.64
C PHE A 74 -4.41 -4.29 28.92
N ARG A 75 -5.24 -4.54 27.90
CA ARG A 75 -6.43 -5.41 28.03
C ARG A 75 -6.07 -6.82 28.46
N LEU A 76 -5.06 -7.38 27.82
CA LEU A 76 -4.62 -8.74 28.09
C LEU A 76 -4.02 -8.88 29.49
N ALA A 77 -3.21 -7.91 29.93
CA ALA A 77 -2.71 -7.84 31.31
C ALA A 77 -3.84 -7.78 32.34
N VAL A 78 -4.91 -7.02 32.06
CA VAL A 78 -6.11 -6.99 32.91
C VAL A 78 -6.81 -8.36 32.94
N ILE A 79 -7.00 -9.02 31.79
CA ILE A 79 -7.61 -10.36 31.71
C ILE A 79 -6.81 -11.39 32.52
N PHE A 80 -5.48 -11.40 32.37
CA PHE A 80 -4.61 -12.29 33.12
C PHE A 80 -4.65 -12.00 34.62
N ARG A 81 -4.48 -10.74 35.02
CA ARG A 81 -4.55 -10.33 36.43
C ARG A 81 -5.86 -10.79 37.07
N LEU A 82 -6.99 -10.56 36.40
CA LEU A 82 -8.31 -10.96 36.91
C LEU A 82 -8.45 -12.48 37.01
N SER A 83 -7.89 -13.22 36.05
CA SER A 83 -7.96 -14.69 36.04
C SER A 83 -7.12 -15.30 37.16
N VAL A 84 -5.90 -14.75 37.39
CA VAL A 84 -4.99 -15.16 38.46
C VAL A 84 -5.56 -14.82 39.83
N CYS A 85 -5.97 -13.56 40.06
CA CYS A 85 -6.52 -13.13 41.36
C CYS A 85 -7.78 -13.93 41.74
N ALA A 86 -8.57 -14.34 40.74
CA ALA A 86 -9.79 -15.10 40.99
C ALA A 86 -9.60 -16.62 40.99
N ARG A 87 -8.37 -17.11 40.72
CA ARG A 87 -8.04 -18.53 40.50
C ARG A 87 -9.00 -19.25 39.54
N ARG A 88 -9.54 -18.51 38.55
CA ARG A 88 -10.48 -19.00 37.54
C ARG A 88 -10.47 -18.06 36.34
N LEU A 89 -10.69 -18.60 35.13
CA LEU A 89 -10.73 -17.81 33.91
C LEU A 89 -11.78 -16.69 34.01
N ARG A 90 -11.35 -15.44 33.79
CA ARG A 90 -12.20 -14.24 33.77
C ARG A 90 -11.76 -13.29 32.67
N LEU A 91 -12.72 -12.77 31.92
CA LEU A 91 -12.49 -11.75 30.88
C LEU A 91 -12.69 -10.31 31.41
N ARG A 92 -13.46 -10.15 32.49
CA ARG A 92 -13.80 -8.85 33.07
C ARG A 92 -14.05 -8.97 34.57
N ASP A 93 -13.87 -7.87 35.29
CA ASP A 93 -14.27 -7.72 36.67
C ASP A 93 -15.79 -7.45 36.77
N PRO A 94 -16.58 -8.28 37.49
CA PRO A 94 -18.02 -8.06 37.67
C PRO A 94 -18.36 -6.73 38.35
N ALA A 95 -17.44 -6.12 39.11
CA ALA A 95 -17.64 -4.81 39.73
C ALA A 95 -17.27 -3.62 38.81
N SER A 96 -16.64 -3.88 37.65
CA SER A 96 -16.16 -2.83 36.76
C SER A 96 -17.24 -2.34 35.80
N THR A 97 -18.22 -1.54 36.25
CA THR A 97 -18.91 -0.61 35.34
C THR A 97 -17.93 0.52 34.99
N SER A 98 -17.06 0.25 34.02
CA SER A 98 -15.79 0.96 33.73
C SER A 98 -15.92 2.43 33.29
N GLY A 99 -17.12 3.02 33.33
CA GLY A 99 -17.33 4.46 33.17
C GLY A 99 -17.74 5.18 34.45
N GLU A 100 -18.18 4.48 35.49
CA GLU A 100 -18.86 5.14 36.61
C GLU A 100 -17.92 5.61 37.72
N SER A 101 -16.83 4.93 38.05
CA SER A 101 -15.98 5.30 39.20
C SER A 101 -15.06 6.50 38.91
N ILE A 102 -14.32 6.47 37.80
CA ILE A 102 -13.40 7.53 37.36
C ILE A 102 -14.17 8.80 37.01
N PHE A 103 -15.26 8.66 36.24
CA PHE A 103 -16.10 9.80 35.90
C PHE A 103 -16.78 10.40 37.13
N ARG A 104 -17.21 9.60 38.13
CA ARG A 104 -17.72 10.12 39.41
C ARG A 104 -16.66 10.89 40.19
N SER A 105 -15.40 10.45 40.23
CA SER A 105 -14.34 11.18 40.93
C SER A 105 -13.97 12.48 40.22
N THR A 106 -13.86 12.48 38.90
CA THR A 106 -13.47 13.65 38.10
C THR A 106 -14.61 14.66 38.02
N THR A 107 -15.86 14.22 37.85
CA THR A 107 -17.03 15.12 37.94
C THR A 107 -17.20 15.69 39.34
N ARG A 108 -16.97 14.92 40.42
CA ARG A 108 -16.96 15.49 41.79
C ARG A 108 -15.89 16.57 41.95
N ARG A 109 -14.69 16.38 41.39
CA ARG A 109 -13.61 17.39 41.43
C ARG A 109 -13.95 18.63 40.60
N LEU A 110 -14.42 18.47 39.36
CA LEU A 110 -14.81 19.57 38.47
C LEU A 110 -16.03 20.35 39.00
N THR A 111 -17.01 19.66 39.59
CA THR A 111 -18.18 20.31 40.21
C THR A 111 -17.74 21.14 41.43
N ARG A 112 -16.79 20.64 42.24
CA ARG A 112 -16.21 21.38 43.36
C ARG A 112 -15.36 22.57 42.89
N TRP A 113 -14.62 22.41 41.80
CA TRP A 113 -13.79 23.45 41.20
C TRP A 113 -14.63 24.59 40.61
N ALA A 114 -15.68 24.26 39.85
CA ALA A 114 -16.63 25.23 39.30
C ALA A 114 -17.36 26.05 40.39
N THR A 115 -17.47 25.54 41.61
CA THR A 115 -18.05 26.24 42.76
C THR A 115 -17.05 27.03 43.60
N ARG A 116 -15.73 26.86 43.41
CA ARG A 116 -14.68 27.46 44.26
C ARG A 116 -14.16 28.83 43.79
N ARG A 117 -14.45 29.26 42.56
CA ARG A 117 -13.96 30.53 42.00
C ARG A 117 -15.08 31.35 41.36
N THR A 118 -16.00 31.89 42.15
CA THR A 118 -16.86 32.99 41.67
C THR A 118 -17.38 33.83 42.84
N HIS A 119 -17.05 35.12 42.89
CA HIS A 119 -17.74 36.15 43.68
C HIS A 119 -19.12 36.44 43.05
N LEU A 120 -20.04 35.48 43.13
CA LEU A 120 -21.36 35.56 42.48
C LEU A 120 -22.48 35.42 43.51
N ASP A 121 -23.63 36.06 43.33
CA ASP A 121 -24.77 35.92 44.23
C ASP A 121 -25.37 34.50 44.24
N ALA A 122 -26.01 34.15 45.36
CA ALA A 122 -26.51 32.80 45.64
C ALA A 122 -27.45 32.22 44.56
N SER A 123 -28.27 33.07 43.94
CA SER A 123 -29.21 32.69 42.87
C SER A 123 -28.50 32.28 41.58
N SER A 124 -27.43 32.99 41.19
CA SER A 124 -26.63 32.71 40.00
C SER A 124 -25.76 31.47 40.17
N ARG A 125 -25.22 31.23 41.38
CA ARG A 125 -24.54 29.98 41.75
C ARG A 125 -25.47 28.78 41.62
N ARG A 126 -26.72 28.89 42.09
CA ARG A 126 -27.72 27.82 41.97
C ARG A 126 -28.04 27.49 40.51
N ARG A 127 -28.20 28.52 39.67
CA ARG A 127 -28.52 28.35 38.24
C ARG A 127 -27.37 27.73 37.44
N LYS A 128 -26.12 28.18 37.64
CA LYS A 128 -24.92 27.56 37.03
C LYS A 128 -24.67 26.14 37.54
N ARG A 129 -24.95 25.86 38.82
CA ARG A 129 -24.87 24.50 39.38
C ARG A 129 -25.91 23.58 38.74
N LEU A 130 -27.15 24.04 38.54
CA LEU A 130 -28.19 23.28 37.87
C LEU A 130 -27.86 23.02 36.39
N SER A 131 -27.37 24.01 35.65
CA SER A 131 -26.98 23.83 34.23
C SER A 131 -25.76 22.93 34.06
N PHE A 132 -24.73 23.09 34.90
CA PHE A 132 -23.56 22.20 34.91
C PHE A 132 -23.94 20.76 35.32
N THR A 133 -24.83 20.60 36.32
CA THR A 133 -25.32 19.28 36.73
C THR A 133 -26.14 18.63 35.61
N ALA A 134 -26.96 19.39 34.89
CA ALA A 134 -27.70 18.92 33.71
C ALA A 134 -26.75 18.52 32.56
N LEU A 135 -25.70 19.30 32.30
CA LEU A 135 -24.66 18.97 31.34
C LEU A 135 -23.95 17.67 31.75
N VAL A 136 -23.48 17.55 32.99
CA VAL A 136 -22.84 16.32 33.49
C VAL A 136 -23.78 15.11 33.42
N GLN A 137 -25.08 15.28 33.71
CA GLN A 137 -26.06 14.19 33.63
C GLN A 137 -26.33 13.77 32.19
N THR A 138 -26.41 14.72 31.25
CA THR A 138 -26.56 14.41 29.82
C THR A 138 -25.30 13.73 29.28
N THR A 139 -24.09 14.20 29.63
CA THR A 139 -22.84 13.51 29.25
C THR A 139 -22.78 12.09 29.83
N LYS A 140 -23.21 11.89 31.08
CA LYS A 140 -23.31 10.54 31.69
C LYS A 140 -24.30 9.65 30.97
N ALA A 141 -25.46 10.17 30.60
CA ALA A 141 -26.47 9.41 29.86
C ALA A 141 -25.93 9.00 28.48
N SER A 142 -25.29 9.91 27.76
CA SER A 142 -24.64 9.62 26.47
C SER A 142 -23.51 8.60 26.59
N LEU A 143 -22.66 8.71 27.62
CA LEU A 143 -21.58 7.75 27.87
C LEU A 143 -22.10 6.36 28.27
N ARG A 144 -23.23 6.28 28.99
CA ARG A 144 -23.89 5.00 29.31
C ARG A 144 -24.49 4.34 28.08
N ALA A 145 -25.03 5.12 27.15
CA ALA A 145 -25.52 4.61 25.87
C ALA A 145 -24.43 3.99 24.97
N LEU A 146 -23.13 4.20 25.28
CA LEU A 146 -21.99 3.53 24.62
C LEU A 146 -21.74 2.11 25.13
N ASP A 147 -22.33 1.73 26.27
CA ASP A 147 -22.14 0.40 26.86
C ASP A 147 -23.13 -0.61 26.27
N VAL A 148 -22.62 -1.73 25.76
CA VAL A 148 -23.42 -2.80 25.10
C VAL A 148 -24.48 -3.42 26.00
N THR A 149 -24.38 -3.22 27.31
CA THR A 149 -25.34 -3.71 28.30
C THR A 149 -26.48 -2.73 28.57
N ASP A 150 -26.42 -1.50 28.04
CA ASP A 150 -27.47 -0.48 28.23
C ASP A 150 -28.67 -0.73 27.31
N TRP A 151 -29.82 -0.15 27.68
CA TRP A 151 -31.09 -0.26 26.96
C TRP A 151 -31.20 0.76 25.83
N ASN A 152 -30.44 1.87 25.85
CA ASN A 152 -30.32 2.84 24.76
C ASN A 152 -29.22 2.48 23.75
N TYR A 153 -28.50 1.38 23.98
CA TYR A 153 -27.36 0.99 23.16
C TYR A 153 -27.73 0.76 21.69
N ASP A 154 -28.95 0.29 21.40
CA ASP A 154 -29.34 -0.08 20.03
C ASP A 154 -29.33 1.12 19.05
N ALA A 155 -29.66 2.33 19.51
CA ALA A 155 -29.59 3.54 18.68
C ALA A 155 -28.13 3.97 18.41
N TRP A 156 -27.25 3.86 19.41
CA TRP A 156 -25.83 4.14 19.23
C TRP A 156 -25.17 3.09 18.34
N LEU A 157 -25.51 1.82 18.55
CA LEU A 157 -25.01 0.67 17.80
C LEU A 157 -25.21 0.93 16.32
N VAL A 158 -26.43 1.26 15.90
CA VAL A 158 -26.75 1.57 14.51
C VAL A 158 -25.91 2.73 13.96
N VAL A 159 -25.66 3.79 14.73
CA VAL A 159 -24.79 4.90 14.29
C VAL A 159 -23.35 4.45 14.10
N ARG A 160 -22.80 3.65 15.03
CA ARG A 160 -21.46 3.05 14.86
C ARG A 160 -21.43 2.19 13.60
N GLU A 161 -22.38 1.26 13.48
CA GLU A 161 -22.44 0.32 12.34
C GLU A 161 -22.45 1.06 11.01
N LEU A 162 -23.16 2.20 10.91
CA LEU A 162 -23.16 3.03 9.70
C LEU A 162 -21.77 3.64 9.41
N VAL A 163 -21.08 4.17 10.41
CA VAL A 163 -19.74 4.75 10.25
C VAL A 163 -18.71 3.68 9.88
N GLU A 164 -18.76 2.55 10.58
CA GLU A 164 -17.89 1.40 10.33
C GLU A 164 -18.14 0.82 8.93
N SER A 165 -19.40 0.61 8.57
CA SER A 165 -19.80 0.18 7.22
C SER A 165 -19.29 1.14 6.15
N ALA A 166 -19.27 2.45 6.40
CA ALA A 166 -18.73 3.42 5.44
C ALA A 166 -17.22 3.24 5.22
N PHE A 167 -16.43 3.12 6.30
CA PHE A 167 -14.98 2.87 6.19
C PHE A 167 -14.67 1.51 5.57
N LEU A 168 -15.42 0.46 5.93
CA LEU A 168 -15.28 -0.87 5.35
C LEU A 168 -15.67 -0.86 3.87
N SER A 169 -16.78 -0.21 3.50
CA SER A 169 -17.20 -0.06 2.10
C SER A 169 -16.14 0.67 1.27
N TYR A 170 -15.53 1.72 1.82
CA TYR A 170 -14.41 2.42 1.17
C TYR A 170 -13.23 1.48 0.91
N GLN A 171 -12.82 0.69 1.91
CA GLN A 171 -11.71 -0.26 1.73
C GLN A 171 -12.07 -1.39 0.76
N VAL A 172 -13.26 -1.98 0.82
CA VAL A 172 -13.69 -3.02 -0.12
C VAL A 172 -13.82 -2.48 -1.55
N ALA A 173 -14.35 -1.26 -1.73
CA ALA A 173 -14.39 -0.59 -3.02
C ALA A 173 -12.97 -0.41 -3.59
N ARG A 174 -12.01 0.01 -2.75
CA ARG A 174 -10.60 0.11 -3.14
C ARG A 174 -9.98 -1.23 -3.47
N SER A 175 -10.42 -2.31 -2.82
CA SER A 175 -9.97 -3.68 -3.11
C SER A 175 -10.41 -4.05 -4.52
N SER A 176 -11.69 -3.81 -4.84
CA SER A 176 -12.27 -4.12 -6.14
C SER A 176 -11.55 -3.40 -7.30
N ALA A 177 -11.07 -2.18 -7.04
CA ALA A 177 -10.39 -1.34 -8.00
C ALA A 177 -8.89 -1.64 -8.17
N ARG A 178 -8.27 -2.35 -7.22
CA ARG A 178 -6.81 -2.59 -7.21
C ARG A 178 -6.45 -4.06 -7.21
N VAL A 179 -7.00 -4.87 -6.31
CA VAL A 179 -6.62 -6.27 -6.14
C VAL A 179 -7.18 -7.11 -7.29
N PRO A 180 -6.34 -7.71 -8.15
CA PRO A 180 -6.83 -8.43 -9.32
C PRO A 180 -7.49 -9.78 -8.99
N ASP A 181 -7.13 -10.41 -7.86
CA ASP A 181 -7.70 -11.70 -7.46
C ASP A 181 -9.20 -11.56 -7.10
N PRO A 182 -10.12 -12.18 -7.87
CA PRO A 182 -11.56 -12.06 -7.61
C PRO A 182 -11.97 -12.76 -6.31
N ARG A 183 -11.24 -13.80 -5.87
CA ARG A 183 -11.59 -14.57 -4.67
C ARG A 183 -11.52 -13.70 -3.43
N ILE A 184 -10.48 -12.86 -3.33
CA ILE A 184 -10.34 -11.88 -2.25
C ILE A 184 -11.56 -10.95 -2.24
N ASN A 185 -11.88 -10.36 -3.39
CA ASN A 185 -13.01 -9.43 -3.51
C ASN A 185 -14.35 -10.10 -3.14
N HIS A 186 -14.59 -11.34 -3.55
CA HIS A 186 -15.80 -12.09 -3.19
C HIS A 186 -15.93 -12.30 -1.67
N VAL A 187 -14.83 -12.67 -1.00
CA VAL A 187 -14.83 -12.85 0.47
C VAL A 187 -15.12 -11.53 1.17
N LEU A 188 -14.46 -10.45 0.78
CA LEU A 188 -14.64 -9.14 1.39
C LEU A 188 -16.07 -8.60 1.22
N VAL A 189 -16.62 -8.70 0.01
CA VAL A 189 -18.01 -8.29 -0.25
C VAL A 189 -18.98 -9.15 0.53
N SER A 190 -18.79 -10.48 0.57
CA SER A 190 -19.67 -11.39 1.32
C SER A 190 -19.70 -11.04 2.81
N LEU A 191 -18.54 -10.77 3.42
CA LEU A 191 -18.47 -10.36 4.83
C LEU A 191 -19.10 -8.98 5.06
N LEU A 192 -18.93 -8.02 4.15
CA LEU A 192 -19.57 -6.71 4.23
C LEU A 192 -21.10 -6.80 4.12
N LEU A 193 -21.62 -7.67 3.24
CA LEU A 193 -23.05 -7.95 3.15
C LEU A 193 -23.58 -8.59 4.43
N LEU A 194 -22.84 -9.56 4.99
CA LEU A 194 -23.18 -10.16 6.28
C LEU A 194 -23.20 -9.12 7.40
N ASN A 195 -22.25 -8.19 7.44
CA ASN A 195 -22.25 -7.07 8.39
C ASN A 195 -23.49 -6.18 8.21
N CYS A 196 -23.78 -5.71 6.99
CA CYS A 196 -24.93 -4.86 6.67
C CYS A 196 -26.27 -5.52 7.03
N TRP A 197 -26.38 -6.83 6.83
CA TRP A 197 -27.61 -7.59 7.04
C TRP A 197 -27.66 -8.33 8.39
N SER A 198 -26.58 -8.32 9.17
CA SER A 198 -26.48 -9.04 10.45
C SER A 198 -27.59 -8.65 11.42
N MET A 199 -27.84 -7.36 11.57
CA MET A 199 -28.82 -6.82 12.52
C MET A 199 -30.28 -7.16 12.17
N PRO A 200 -30.76 -6.97 10.92
CA PRO A 200 -32.11 -7.38 10.56
C PRO A 200 -32.30 -8.93 10.53
N LEU A 201 -31.29 -9.72 10.12
CA LEU A 201 -31.43 -11.18 10.10
C LEU A 201 -31.41 -11.80 11.49
N SER A 202 -30.49 -11.37 12.35
CA SER A 202 -30.33 -11.92 13.72
C SER A 202 -31.62 -11.75 14.55
N GLN A 203 -32.36 -10.66 14.37
CA GLN A 203 -33.65 -10.43 15.03
C GLN A 203 -34.74 -11.42 14.60
N ARG A 204 -34.74 -11.85 13.33
CA ARG A 204 -35.70 -12.84 12.83
C ARG A 204 -35.33 -14.26 13.25
N LEU A 205 -34.03 -14.58 13.28
CA LEU A 205 -33.53 -15.94 13.50
C LEU A 205 -33.38 -16.32 14.99
N LEU A 206 -32.98 -15.39 15.86
CA LEU A 206 -32.62 -15.70 17.27
C LEU A 206 -33.71 -15.36 18.29
N GLY A 207 -34.90 -14.97 17.82
CA GLY A 207 -36.06 -14.65 18.66
C GLY A 207 -35.82 -13.46 19.61
N SER A 208 -36.47 -13.45 20.77
CA SER A 208 -36.50 -12.33 21.73
C SER A 208 -35.23 -12.13 22.58
N SER A 209 -34.17 -12.93 22.37
CA SER A 209 -32.96 -12.86 23.18
C SER A 209 -31.99 -11.78 22.71
N ILE A 210 -32.16 -10.58 23.24
CA ILE A 210 -31.35 -9.40 22.88
C ILE A 210 -29.83 -9.62 23.02
N VAL A 211 -29.40 -10.42 24.00
CA VAL A 211 -27.98 -10.73 24.25
C VAL A 211 -27.39 -11.58 23.13
N ARG A 212 -28.13 -12.59 22.65
CA ARG A 212 -27.67 -13.48 21.57
C ARG A 212 -27.61 -12.75 20.22
N VAL A 213 -28.62 -11.93 19.94
CA VAL A 213 -28.66 -11.06 18.75
C VAL A 213 -27.45 -10.12 18.74
N ARG A 214 -27.20 -9.39 19.83
CA ARG A 214 -26.04 -8.48 19.94
C ARG A 214 -24.71 -9.23 19.81
N LEU A 215 -24.60 -10.43 20.39
CA LEU A 215 -23.37 -11.23 20.32
C LEU A 215 -23.05 -11.65 18.88
N VAL A 216 -24.05 -12.13 18.12
CA VAL A 216 -23.85 -12.55 16.73
C VAL A 216 -23.44 -11.37 15.85
N CYS A 217 -24.09 -10.20 15.97
CA CYS A 217 -23.70 -9.02 15.20
C CYS A 217 -22.26 -8.60 15.50
N VAL A 218 -21.88 -8.52 16.78
CA VAL A 218 -20.52 -8.13 17.17
C VAL A 218 -19.47 -9.13 16.67
N VAL A 219 -19.77 -10.43 16.66
CA VAL A 219 -18.85 -11.45 16.15
C VAL A 219 -18.67 -11.34 14.63
N ILE A 220 -19.75 -11.10 13.87
CA ILE A 220 -19.66 -10.90 12.42
C ILE A 220 -18.78 -9.69 12.11
N ASN A 221 -18.95 -8.57 12.82
CA ASN A 221 -18.14 -7.37 12.63
C ASN A 221 -16.68 -7.61 12.99
N LEU A 222 -16.43 -8.28 14.12
CA LEU A 222 -15.09 -8.66 14.54
C LEU A 222 -14.38 -9.50 13.47
N LEU A 223 -15.08 -10.45 12.84
CA LEU A 223 -14.50 -11.28 11.78
C LEU A 223 -14.15 -10.45 10.54
N LEU A 224 -15.05 -9.56 10.09
CA LEU A 224 -14.79 -8.67 8.96
C LEU A 224 -13.60 -7.74 9.25
N ASP A 225 -13.58 -7.10 10.41
CA ASP A 225 -12.48 -6.25 10.83
C ASP A 225 -11.14 -7.01 10.89
N LEU A 226 -11.13 -8.23 11.45
CA LEU A 226 -9.92 -9.06 11.50
C LEU A 226 -9.45 -9.46 10.11
N VAL A 227 -10.36 -9.78 9.19
CA VAL A 227 -10.00 -10.12 7.81
C VAL A 227 -9.35 -8.90 7.12
N MET A 228 -9.94 -7.72 7.27
CA MET A 228 -9.46 -6.49 6.63
C MET A 228 -8.16 -5.96 7.23
N TYR A 229 -8.04 -6.02 8.56
CA TYR A 229 -6.92 -5.44 9.29
C TYR A 229 -5.70 -6.37 9.32
N LEU A 230 -5.92 -7.69 9.44
CA LEU A 230 -4.85 -8.66 9.69
C LEU A 230 -4.73 -9.69 8.57
N VAL A 231 -5.80 -10.45 8.29
CA VAL A 231 -5.68 -11.64 7.42
C VAL A 231 -5.31 -11.26 6.00
N LEU A 232 -5.95 -10.25 5.42
CA LEU A 232 -5.70 -9.83 4.06
C LEU A 232 -4.28 -9.25 3.87
N PRO A 233 -3.81 -8.28 4.69
CA PRO A 233 -2.43 -7.82 4.57
C PRO A 233 -1.39 -8.93 4.75
N VAL A 234 -1.59 -9.87 5.68
CA VAL A 234 -0.68 -11.00 5.88
C VAL A 234 -0.69 -11.95 4.67
N ALA A 235 -1.86 -12.27 4.14
CA ALA A 235 -1.99 -13.13 2.97
C ALA A 235 -1.33 -12.52 1.72
N LEU A 236 -1.50 -11.21 1.52
CA LEU A 236 -0.83 -10.48 0.44
C LEU A 236 0.68 -10.41 0.65
N LEU A 237 1.15 -10.10 1.86
CA LEU A 237 2.59 -10.05 2.17
C LEU A 237 3.28 -11.40 1.97
N ALA A 238 2.63 -12.50 2.37
CA ALA A 238 3.16 -13.84 2.23
C ALA A 238 3.50 -14.21 0.78
N ARG A 239 2.78 -13.64 -0.20
CA ARG A 239 3.05 -13.84 -1.63
C ARG A 239 4.38 -13.23 -2.06
N TYR A 240 4.78 -12.09 -1.50
CA TYR A 240 6.02 -11.39 -1.86
C TYR A 240 7.21 -11.82 -0.99
N TYR A 241 6.95 -12.41 0.18
CA TYR A 241 7.99 -12.77 1.13
C TYR A 241 9.03 -13.74 0.55
N ALA A 242 8.62 -14.69 -0.30
CA ALA A 242 9.52 -15.66 -0.92
C ALA A 242 10.48 -15.04 -1.96
N ASP A 243 10.10 -13.89 -2.53
CA ASP A 243 10.89 -13.20 -3.57
C ASP A 243 11.83 -12.14 -3.00
N TYR A 244 11.71 -11.80 -1.71
CA TYR A 244 12.50 -10.73 -1.08
C TYR A 244 13.93 -11.20 -0.80
N ASP A 245 14.90 -10.40 -1.22
CA ASP A 245 16.32 -10.63 -0.97
C ASP A 245 16.82 -9.72 0.17
N ALA A 246 17.16 -10.34 1.30
CA ALA A 246 17.58 -9.62 2.49
C ALA A 246 19.01 -9.06 2.38
N GLU A 247 19.86 -9.62 1.52
CA GLU A 247 21.22 -9.13 1.28
C GLU A 247 21.19 -7.90 0.37
N LEU A 248 20.32 -7.93 -0.65
CA LEU A 248 20.06 -6.78 -1.51
C LEU A 248 19.30 -5.66 -0.78
N GLY A 249 18.47 -6.02 0.21
CA GLY A 249 17.52 -5.10 0.83
C GLY A 249 16.42 -4.65 -0.13
N ASP A 250 16.14 -5.48 -1.15
CA ASP A 250 15.18 -5.24 -2.23
C ASP A 250 14.76 -6.57 -2.89
N PHE A 251 13.99 -6.50 -3.97
CA PHE A 251 13.64 -7.63 -4.82
C PHE A 251 14.66 -7.80 -5.96
N PRO A 252 14.99 -9.04 -6.35
CA PRO A 252 15.86 -9.28 -7.50
C PRO A 252 15.30 -8.63 -8.77
N ALA A 253 16.18 -8.17 -9.67
CA ALA A 253 15.81 -7.46 -10.90
C ALA A 253 14.72 -8.18 -11.73
N ARG A 254 14.72 -9.52 -11.76
CA ARG A 254 13.70 -10.34 -12.44
C ARG A 254 12.26 -9.96 -12.03
N CYS A 255 12.05 -9.58 -10.77
CA CYS A 255 10.75 -9.20 -10.24
C CYS A 255 10.28 -7.87 -10.84
N TRP A 256 11.18 -6.89 -10.90
CA TRP A 256 10.91 -5.55 -11.45
C TRP A 256 10.69 -5.56 -12.97
N TYR A 257 11.37 -6.45 -13.70
CA TYR A 257 11.21 -6.60 -15.16
C TYR A 257 10.06 -7.52 -15.57
N THR A 258 9.55 -8.36 -14.67
CA THR A 258 8.34 -9.17 -14.92
C THR A 258 7.10 -8.28 -14.81
N GLU A 259 6.48 -7.96 -15.94
CA GLU A 259 5.32 -7.07 -16.05
C GLU A 259 4.18 -7.43 -15.08
N THR A 260 3.86 -8.72 -14.98
CA THR A 260 2.77 -9.21 -14.12
C THR A 260 3.11 -9.06 -12.64
N TRP A 261 4.35 -9.31 -12.24
CA TRP A 261 4.81 -9.13 -10.86
C TRP A 261 4.79 -7.65 -10.50
N PHE A 262 5.38 -6.80 -11.35
CA PHE A 262 5.45 -5.36 -11.14
C PHE A 262 4.06 -4.72 -11.01
N VAL A 263 3.15 -4.99 -11.97
CA VAL A 263 1.79 -4.42 -11.93
C VAL A 263 0.98 -4.98 -10.75
N ARG A 264 1.20 -6.24 -10.37
CA ARG A 264 0.55 -6.80 -9.18
C ARG A 264 1.05 -6.11 -7.91
N ALA A 265 2.36 -5.88 -7.77
CA ALA A 265 2.94 -5.14 -6.66
C ALA A 265 2.36 -3.72 -6.55
N LEU A 266 2.34 -2.97 -7.66
CA LEU A 266 1.73 -1.62 -7.72
C LEU A 266 0.28 -1.58 -7.23
N ASN A 267 -0.47 -2.64 -7.52
CA ASN A 267 -1.88 -2.76 -7.17
C ASN A 267 -2.12 -3.27 -5.73
N GLU A 268 -1.37 -4.27 -5.29
CA GLU A 268 -1.58 -4.95 -4.01
C GLU A 268 -0.85 -4.25 -2.86
N TRP A 269 0.33 -3.66 -3.06
CA TRP A 269 1.11 -3.04 -1.98
C TRP A 269 0.42 -1.87 -1.27
N PRO A 270 -0.45 -1.04 -1.89
CA PRO A 270 -1.27 -0.05 -1.18
C PRO A 270 -2.18 -0.65 -0.07
N TRP A 271 -2.37 -1.97 -0.03
CA TRP A 271 -3.01 -2.65 1.09
C TRP A 271 -2.06 -2.90 2.27
N LEU A 272 -0.79 -3.18 1.99
CA LEU A 272 0.25 -3.45 2.98
C LEU A 272 0.69 -2.16 3.68
N VAL A 273 0.72 -1.04 2.95
CA VAL A 273 1.19 0.26 3.45
C VAL A 273 0.08 1.30 3.47
N VAL A 274 0.26 2.39 4.23
CA VAL A 274 -0.66 3.53 4.25
C VAL A 274 -0.42 4.32 2.97
N SER A 275 -1.36 4.23 2.03
CA SER A 275 -1.20 4.84 0.70
C SER A 275 -1.76 6.26 0.61
N SER A 276 -2.60 6.68 1.57
CA SER A 276 -3.18 8.03 1.63
C SER A 276 -3.67 8.34 3.04
N PHE A 277 -3.98 9.62 3.31
CA PHE A 277 -4.53 10.04 4.60
C PHE A 277 -5.82 9.29 4.96
N LEU A 278 -6.79 9.22 4.02
CA LEU A 278 -8.06 8.53 4.27
C LEU A 278 -7.88 7.02 4.45
N ASP A 279 -6.95 6.40 3.72
CA ASP A 279 -6.57 5.00 3.95
C ASP A 279 -6.02 4.78 5.36
N GLY A 280 -5.11 5.65 5.81
CA GLY A 280 -4.56 5.61 7.16
C GLY A 280 -5.64 5.73 8.22
N VAL A 281 -6.54 6.70 8.09
CA VAL A 281 -7.68 6.87 9.01
C VAL A 281 -8.57 5.62 9.04
N ALA A 282 -8.91 5.06 7.87
CA ALA A 282 -9.74 3.85 7.78
C ALA A 282 -9.07 2.65 8.45
N LYS A 283 -7.77 2.39 8.17
CA LYS A 283 -7.01 1.28 8.76
C LYS A 283 -6.93 1.38 10.28
N ILE A 284 -6.62 2.57 10.80
CA ILE A 284 -6.54 2.81 12.25
C ILE A 284 -7.91 2.71 12.91
N PHE A 285 -8.97 3.22 12.27
CA PHE A 285 -10.36 3.08 12.74
C PHE A 285 -10.75 1.60 12.90
N ILE A 286 -10.49 0.78 11.88
CA ILE A 286 -10.75 -0.68 11.93
C ILE A 286 -9.95 -1.33 13.08
N GLY A 287 -8.69 -0.96 13.27
CA GLY A 287 -7.89 -1.42 14.42
C GLY A 287 -8.53 -1.10 15.78
N PHE A 288 -9.07 0.12 15.95
CA PHE A 288 -9.83 0.48 17.16
C PHE A 288 -11.17 -0.26 17.29
N SER A 289 -11.83 -0.52 16.16
CA SER A 289 -13.08 -1.29 16.10
C SER A 289 -12.90 -2.69 16.69
N ILE A 290 -11.79 -3.37 16.36
CA ILE A 290 -11.44 -4.70 16.90
C ILE A 290 -11.33 -4.68 18.44
N ASP A 291 -10.60 -3.72 19.03
CA ASP A 291 -10.51 -3.58 20.51
C ASP A 291 -11.89 -3.39 21.14
N ARG A 292 -12.75 -2.60 20.50
CA ARG A 292 -14.11 -2.34 20.98
C ARG A 292 -14.96 -3.62 20.90
N HIS A 293 -14.91 -4.35 19.79
CA HIS A 293 -15.66 -5.59 19.57
C HIS A 293 -15.24 -6.71 20.53
N LEU A 294 -13.95 -6.92 20.73
CA LEU A 294 -13.43 -7.87 21.74
C LEU A 294 -13.95 -7.53 23.14
N GLY A 295 -13.97 -6.24 23.47
CA GLY A 295 -14.55 -5.74 24.71
C GLY A 295 -16.06 -6.01 24.81
N ASP A 296 -16.83 -5.93 23.73
CA ASP A 296 -18.26 -6.23 23.72
C ASP A 296 -18.55 -7.73 23.84
N VAL A 297 -17.80 -8.58 23.12
CA VAL A 297 -17.91 -10.04 23.25
C VAL A 297 -17.67 -10.47 24.70
N ALA A 298 -16.62 -9.94 25.34
CA ALA A 298 -16.33 -10.24 26.75
C ALA A 298 -17.48 -9.89 27.71
N LYS A 299 -18.29 -8.87 27.38
CA LYS A 299 -19.47 -8.46 28.18
C LYS A 299 -20.70 -9.32 27.93
N LEU A 300 -20.88 -9.77 26.69
CA LEU A 300 -22.07 -10.51 26.26
C LEU A 300 -21.99 -12.02 26.58
N VAL A 301 -20.79 -12.59 26.62
CA VAL A 301 -20.57 -14.03 26.93
C VAL A 301 -20.95 -14.38 28.38
N ARG A 302 -20.75 -13.47 29.33
CA ARG A 302 -21.25 -13.58 30.70
C ARG A 302 -21.81 -12.23 31.15
N PRO A 303 -23.09 -11.93 30.86
CA PRO A 303 -23.69 -10.68 31.31
C PRO A 303 -23.61 -10.60 32.84
N PRO A 304 -23.39 -9.41 33.43
CA PRO A 304 -23.46 -9.26 34.87
C PRO A 304 -24.82 -9.74 35.35
N LEU A 305 -24.86 -10.47 36.46
CA LEU A 305 -26.11 -10.76 37.16
C LEU A 305 -26.75 -9.41 37.47
N HIS A 306 -27.72 -8.99 36.65
CA HIS A 306 -28.59 -7.91 37.05
C HIS A 306 -29.22 -8.40 38.34
N ARG A 307 -29.09 -7.63 39.43
CA ARG A 307 -30.03 -7.72 40.54
C ARG A 307 -31.40 -7.56 39.88
N SER A 308 -32.05 -8.68 39.60
CA SER A 308 -33.49 -8.76 39.53
C SER A 308 -33.96 -7.89 40.66
N SER A 309 -34.82 -6.92 40.38
CA SER A 309 -35.65 -6.32 41.40
C SER A 309 -36.14 -7.46 42.27
N ALA A 310 -35.52 -7.65 43.44
CA ALA A 310 -36.15 -8.39 44.49
C ALA A 310 -37.46 -7.63 44.63
N ARG A 311 -38.56 -8.26 44.22
CA ARG A 311 -39.82 -8.03 44.89
C ARG A 311 -39.50 -8.35 46.34
N VAL A 312 -39.02 -7.34 47.06
CA VAL A 312 -39.15 -7.31 48.50
C VAL A 312 -40.66 -7.20 48.66
N ILE A 313 -41.32 -8.35 48.77
CA ILE A 313 -42.63 -8.43 49.41
C ILE A 313 -42.32 -8.09 50.86
N ALA A 314 -42.16 -6.79 51.15
CA ALA A 314 -42.29 -6.28 52.48
C ALA A 314 -43.79 -6.27 52.74
N VAL A 315 -44.26 -7.29 53.44
CA VAL A 315 -45.52 -7.23 54.17
C VAL A 315 -45.39 -6.04 55.11
N ALA A 316 -46.21 -5.03 54.91
CA ALA A 316 -46.42 -3.95 55.88
C ALA A 316 -47.91 -3.94 56.25
N PRO A 317 -48.27 -3.71 57.53
CA PRO A 317 -49.62 -3.89 58.04
C PRO A 317 -50.54 -2.72 57.65
N CYS A 318 -51.85 -2.99 57.70
CA CYS A 318 -52.94 -2.07 57.42
C CYS A 318 -52.83 -0.71 58.14
N SER A 319 -52.97 0.38 57.38
CA SER A 319 -53.63 1.64 57.81
C SER A 319 -54.01 2.48 56.58
N GLU A 320 -55.11 3.23 56.72
CA GLU A 320 -55.95 3.88 55.70
C GLU A 320 -55.38 5.15 55.00
N PRO A 321 -56.04 5.71 53.95
CA PRO A 321 -55.40 6.45 52.87
C PRO A 321 -55.35 7.98 53.08
N ALA A 322 -54.18 8.59 52.85
CA ALA A 322 -54.06 10.02 52.66
C ALA A 322 -53.88 10.37 51.16
N LYS A 323 -54.88 11.06 50.61
CA LYS A 323 -54.88 11.65 49.27
C LYS A 323 -53.77 12.70 49.15
N GLY A 324 -52.84 12.50 48.23
CA GLY A 324 -51.82 13.48 47.86
C GLY A 324 -51.42 13.32 46.40
N SER A 325 -52.09 14.06 45.51
CA SER A 325 -51.76 14.11 44.09
C SER A 325 -50.36 14.71 43.88
N SER A 326 -49.39 13.90 43.46
CA SER A 326 -48.17 14.43 42.84
C SER A 326 -48.07 13.91 41.40
N ARG A 327 -48.37 14.82 40.47
CA ARG A 327 -48.08 14.67 39.03
C ARG A 327 -46.58 14.40 38.85
N ARG A 328 -46.19 13.14 38.65
CA ARG A 328 -44.89 12.78 38.05
C ARG A 328 -44.94 13.18 36.57
N ARG A 329 -44.38 14.34 36.23
CA ARG A 329 -44.07 14.71 34.84
C ARG A 329 -43.14 13.65 34.24
N SER A 330 -43.64 12.91 33.25
CA SER A 330 -42.91 11.91 32.47
C SER A 330 -41.95 12.60 31.49
N VAL A 331 -40.69 12.81 31.91
CA VAL A 331 -39.61 13.29 31.02
C VAL A 331 -38.99 12.14 30.19
N GLY A 332 -39.51 10.91 30.29
CA GLY A 332 -38.95 9.71 29.66
C GLY A 332 -39.55 9.26 28.31
N SER A 333 -40.53 9.99 27.75
CA SER A 333 -41.27 9.54 26.55
C SER A 333 -40.59 9.95 25.22
N THR A 334 -40.12 11.19 25.11
CA THR A 334 -39.54 11.74 23.86
C THR A 334 -38.19 11.11 23.50
N SER A 335 -37.31 10.85 24.49
CA SER A 335 -36.01 10.18 24.26
C SER A 335 -36.15 8.73 23.77
N LYS A 336 -37.15 7.99 24.27
CA LYS A 336 -37.45 6.62 23.80
C LYS A 336 -37.97 6.59 22.37
N MET A 337 -38.82 7.57 22.02
CA MET A 337 -39.40 7.69 20.69
C MET A 337 -38.34 8.01 19.63
N VAL A 338 -37.42 8.94 19.93
CA VAL A 338 -36.29 9.29 19.06
C VAL A 338 -35.34 8.10 18.85
N GLY A 339 -34.97 7.38 19.92
CA GLY A 339 -34.12 6.18 19.82
C GLY A 339 -34.72 5.10 18.90
N SER A 340 -36.01 4.81 19.05
CA SER A 340 -36.70 3.80 18.23
C SER A 340 -36.79 4.17 16.74
N ARG A 341 -36.86 5.47 16.41
CA ARG A 341 -36.92 5.95 15.03
C ARG A 341 -35.54 5.87 14.38
N VAL A 342 -34.48 6.27 15.09
CA VAL A 342 -33.09 6.17 14.62
C VAL A 342 -32.73 4.71 14.33
N GLU A 343 -33.08 3.81 15.24
CA GLU A 343 -32.83 2.37 15.11
C GLU A 343 -33.53 1.76 13.88
N ARG A 344 -34.82 2.09 13.67
CA ARG A 344 -35.58 1.62 12.50
C ARG A 344 -35.00 2.16 11.20
N VAL A 345 -34.76 3.48 11.12
CA VAL A 345 -34.23 4.12 9.92
C VAL A 345 -32.84 3.57 9.59
N GLY A 346 -31.93 3.51 10.55
CA GLY A 346 -30.57 3.06 10.27
C GLY A 346 -30.48 1.57 9.90
N ARG A 347 -31.35 0.70 10.45
CA ARG A 347 -31.47 -0.68 9.97
C ARG A 347 -31.91 -0.76 8.51
N HIS A 348 -32.90 0.05 8.12
CA HIS A 348 -33.33 0.10 6.72
C HIS A 348 -32.21 0.63 5.83
N LEU A 349 -31.47 1.65 6.27
CA LEU A 349 -30.32 2.17 5.54
C LEU A 349 -29.23 1.10 5.34
N LEU A 350 -28.86 0.34 6.37
CA LEU A 350 -27.87 -0.74 6.25
C LEU A 350 -28.36 -1.86 5.31
N ALA A 351 -29.64 -2.23 5.39
CA ALA A 351 -30.21 -3.25 4.51
C ALA A 351 -30.17 -2.83 3.03
N VAL A 352 -30.60 -1.59 2.76
CA VAL A 352 -30.56 -1.00 1.41
C VAL A 352 -29.11 -0.85 0.94
N TRP A 353 -28.20 -0.41 1.81
CA TRP A 353 -26.79 -0.26 1.48
C TRP A 353 -26.14 -1.59 1.09
N GLY A 354 -26.42 -2.67 1.82
CA GLY A 354 -25.98 -4.01 1.43
C GLY A 354 -26.52 -4.43 0.06
N ALA A 355 -27.79 -4.15 -0.26
CA ALA A 355 -28.33 -4.42 -1.59
C ALA A 355 -27.64 -3.60 -2.69
N VAL A 356 -27.32 -2.32 -2.41
CA VAL A 356 -26.55 -1.46 -3.32
C VAL A 356 -25.15 -2.02 -3.56
N ILE A 357 -24.42 -2.41 -2.50
CA ILE A 357 -23.08 -3.01 -2.62
C ILE A 357 -23.14 -4.29 -3.46
N LEU A 358 -24.11 -5.17 -3.20
CA LEU A 358 -24.26 -6.41 -3.97
C LEU A 358 -24.52 -6.10 -5.45
N ALA A 359 -25.43 -5.16 -5.74
CA ALA A 359 -25.71 -4.75 -7.11
C ALA A 359 -24.47 -4.18 -7.81
N LEU A 360 -23.72 -3.31 -7.13
CA LEU A 360 -22.46 -2.75 -7.65
C LEU A 360 -21.40 -3.82 -7.91
N HIS A 361 -21.26 -4.79 -6.98
CA HIS A 361 -20.31 -5.88 -7.13
C HIS A 361 -20.68 -6.81 -8.29
N LEU A 362 -21.94 -7.20 -8.41
CA LEU A 362 -22.44 -8.02 -9.52
C LEU A 362 -22.33 -7.28 -10.85
N HIS A 363 -22.63 -5.98 -10.87
CA HIS A 363 -22.43 -5.15 -12.06
C HIS A 363 -20.97 -5.15 -12.50
N ALA A 364 -20.03 -4.88 -11.60
CA ALA A 364 -18.61 -4.90 -11.92
C ALA A 364 -18.11 -6.29 -12.35
N ALA A 365 -18.64 -7.36 -11.76
CA ALA A 365 -18.32 -8.74 -12.13
C ALA A 365 -18.94 -9.18 -13.48
N SER A 366 -20.02 -8.52 -13.91
CA SER A 366 -20.71 -8.84 -15.18
C SER A 366 -19.94 -8.41 -16.43
N HIS A 367 -19.00 -7.47 -16.29
CA HIS A 367 -18.16 -7.03 -17.41
C HIS A 367 -17.29 -8.19 -17.90
N ARG A 368 -17.42 -8.53 -19.19
CA ARG A 368 -16.61 -9.60 -19.80
C ARG A 368 -15.14 -9.17 -19.84
N GLY A 369 -14.25 -10.07 -19.45
CA GLY A 369 -12.81 -9.83 -19.51
C GLY A 369 -12.32 -9.70 -20.96
N ASN A 370 -11.28 -8.90 -21.15
CA ASN A 370 -10.50 -8.88 -22.39
C ASN A 370 -9.44 -9.99 -22.33
N ALA A 371 -9.28 -10.78 -23.40
CA ALA A 371 -8.30 -11.86 -23.48
C ALA A 371 -6.84 -11.36 -23.37
N MET A 372 -6.58 -10.12 -23.82
CA MET A 372 -5.26 -9.48 -23.75
C MET A 372 -5.00 -8.78 -22.41
N CYS A 373 -5.98 -8.80 -21.49
CA CYS A 373 -5.78 -8.28 -20.16
C CYS A 373 -5.18 -9.36 -19.25
N ARG A 374 -4.01 -9.09 -18.66
CA ARG A 374 -3.31 -10.02 -17.75
C ARG A 374 -3.57 -9.71 -16.28
N GLN A 375 -4.04 -8.52 -15.95
CA GLN A 375 -4.41 -8.12 -14.59
C GLN A 375 -5.79 -7.41 -14.61
N HIS A 376 -6.87 -8.20 -14.51
CA HIS A 376 -8.23 -7.67 -14.46
C HIS A 376 -8.54 -7.06 -13.09
N VAL A 377 -9.05 -5.84 -13.07
CA VAL A 377 -9.63 -5.21 -11.87
C VAL A 377 -11.12 -4.97 -12.10
N ARG A 378 -11.90 -4.86 -11.01
CA ARG A 378 -13.37 -4.77 -11.07
C ARG A 378 -13.90 -3.60 -10.23
N PRO A 379 -13.56 -2.35 -10.58
CA PRO A 379 -14.06 -1.19 -9.86
C PRO A 379 -15.59 -1.12 -9.96
N TRP A 380 -16.26 -0.97 -8.83
CA TRP A 380 -17.73 -0.99 -8.72
C TRP A 380 -18.47 -0.02 -9.65
N LEU A 381 -17.90 1.14 -9.93
CA LEU A 381 -18.52 2.19 -10.76
C LEU A 381 -18.03 2.19 -12.20
N SER A 382 -17.24 1.18 -12.61
CA SER A 382 -16.77 1.09 -13.99
C SER A 382 -17.90 0.69 -14.93
N ARG A 383 -18.00 1.40 -16.05
CA ARG A 383 -18.97 1.10 -17.12
C ARG A 383 -18.47 0.09 -18.15
N GLN A 384 -17.18 -0.24 -18.10
CA GLN A 384 -16.49 -1.15 -19.01
C GLN A 384 -15.55 -2.06 -18.23
N ALA A 385 -15.08 -3.13 -18.86
CA ALA A 385 -14.03 -3.97 -18.31
C ALA A 385 -12.78 -3.15 -17.98
N ALA A 386 -12.26 -3.28 -16.77
CA ALA A 386 -11.08 -2.54 -16.33
C ALA A 386 -9.87 -3.47 -16.25
N CYS A 387 -8.72 -2.97 -16.68
CA CYS A 387 -7.49 -3.74 -16.78
C CYS A 387 -6.31 -2.87 -16.39
N SER A 388 -5.45 -3.36 -15.49
CA SER A 388 -4.23 -2.65 -15.10
C SER A 388 -3.00 -3.00 -15.94
N LEU A 389 -2.97 -4.21 -16.52
CA LEU A 389 -1.94 -4.66 -17.46
C LEU A 389 -2.59 -5.24 -18.72
N VAL A 390 -2.47 -4.51 -19.82
CA VAL A 390 -2.78 -5.04 -21.16
C VAL A 390 -1.47 -5.53 -21.77
N ALA A 391 -1.41 -6.82 -22.09
CA ALA A 391 -0.33 -7.43 -22.85
C ALA A 391 -0.89 -7.80 -24.23
N PHE A 392 -0.67 -6.90 -25.18
CA PHE A 392 -1.06 -7.07 -26.58
C PHE A 392 0.02 -7.86 -27.31
N ASP A 393 -0.27 -9.12 -27.59
CA ASP A 393 0.64 -10.07 -28.23
C ASP A 393 0.12 -10.44 -29.62
N CYS A 394 0.91 -10.17 -30.66
CA CYS A 394 0.54 -10.48 -32.04
C CYS A 394 0.88 -11.94 -32.43
N GLN A 395 1.55 -12.71 -31.57
CA GLN A 395 1.89 -14.10 -31.86
C GLN A 395 0.62 -14.99 -31.90
N GLY A 396 0.41 -15.71 -33.01
CA GLY A 396 -0.74 -16.60 -33.20
C GLY A 396 -2.01 -15.95 -33.78
N GLN A 397 -2.00 -14.64 -34.05
CA GLN A 397 -3.01 -13.98 -34.87
C GLN A 397 -2.32 -13.34 -36.08
N ALA A 398 -2.76 -13.70 -37.28
CA ALA A 398 -2.33 -13.03 -38.50
C ALA A 398 -2.99 -11.64 -38.56
N GLN A 399 -2.60 -10.67 -37.71
CA GLN A 399 -3.09 -9.30 -37.87
C GLN A 399 -2.28 -8.21 -37.16
N GLN A 400 -2.11 -7.14 -37.93
CA GLN A 400 -1.25 -5.97 -37.75
C GLN A 400 -1.72 -5.03 -36.62
N SER A 401 -0.84 -4.12 -36.22
CA SER A 401 -1.03 -3.01 -35.26
C SER A 401 -2.36 -2.23 -35.32
N ARG A 402 -3.10 -2.24 -36.45
CA ARG A 402 -4.43 -1.64 -36.59
C ARG A 402 -5.46 -2.13 -35.57
N GLN A 403 -5.19 -3.22 -34.85
CA GLN A 403 -6.07 -3.74 -33.80
C GLN A 403 -5.77 -3.22 -32.39
N LEU A 404 -4.62 -2.58 -32.14
CA LEU A 404 -4.25 -2.08 -30.81
C LEU A 404 -5.30 -1.09 -30.28
N ASP A 405 -5.72 -0.14 -31.11
CA ASP A 405 -6.75 0.85 -30.75
C ASP A 405 -8.09 0.20 -30.41
N THR A 406 -8.42 -0.91 -31.08
CA THR A 406 -9.65 -1.67 -30.82
C THR A 406 -9.57 -2.37 -29.46
N VAL A 407 -8.41 -2.94 -29.13
CA VAL A 407 -8.15 -3.54 -27.81
C VAL A 407 -8.21 -2.48 -26.72
N LEU A 408 -7.58 -1.31 -26.94
CA LEU A 408 -7.60 -0.18 -26.00
C LEU A 408 -8.99 0.48 -25.89
N ALA A 409 -9.85 0.38 -26.91
CA ALA A 409 -11.25 0.80 -26.84
C ALA A 409 -12.13 -0.19 -26.08
N GLY A 410 -11.75 -1.47 -26.05
CA GLY A 410 -12.45 -2.52 -25.32
C GLY A 410 -12.20 -2.54 -23.80
N VAL A 411 -11.32 -1.67 -23.28
CA VAL A 411 -11.01 -1.57 -21.85
C VAL A 411 -11.16 -0.15 -21.34
N ASN A 412 -11.52 -0.02 -20.07
CA ASN A 412 -11.54 1.26 -19.37
C ASN A 412 -10.09 1.75 -19.17
N ARG A 413 -9.72 2.73 -19.99
CA ARG A 413 -8.36 3.30 -20.08
C ARG A 413 -7.89 4.00 -18.81
N HIS A 414 -8.81 4.47 -17.97
CA HIS A 414 -8.48 5.09 -16.68
C HIS A 414 -7.77 4.12 -15.72
N TRP A 415 -7.95 2.81 -15.88
CA TRP A 415 -7.35 1.81 -15.00
C TRP A 415 -6.08 1.20 -15.58
N LEU A 416 -5.71 1.54 -16.82
CA LEU A 416 -4.54 0.98 -17.49
C LEU A 416 -3.26 1.65 -16.98
N SER A 417 -2.49 0.90 -16.19
CA SER A 417 -1.20 1.35 -15.65
C SER A 417 0.00 0.87 -16.47
N TYR A 418 -0.14 -0.23 -17.21
CA TYR A 418 0.96 -0.81 -17.97
C TYR A 418 0.45 -1.33 -19.31
N LEU A 419 1.11 -0.90 -20.39
CA LEU A 419 0.84 -1.38 -21.74
C LEU A 419 2.08 -2.13 -22.25
N SER A 420 1.93 -3.43 -22.52
CA SER A 420 2.96 -4.25 -23.16
C SER A 420 2.51 -4.61 -24.58
N ILE A 421 3.35 -4.33 -25.57
CA ILE A 421 3.16 -4.66 -26.98
C ILE A 421 4.25 -5.64 -27.38
N ARG A 422 3.88 -6.82 -27.86
CA ARG A 422 4.79 -7.95 -28.04
C ARG A 422 4.60 -8.63 -29.39
N HIS A 423 5.71 -9.06 -30.01
CA HIS A 423 5.70 -9.90 -31.22
C HIS A 423 4.97 -9.28 -32.42
N CYS A 424 4.90 -7.95 -32.49
CA CYS A 424 4.10 -7.25 -33.49
C CYS A 424 4.96 -6.63 -34.59
N ASP A 425 4.64 -6.96 -35.84
CA ASP A 425 5.19 -6.29 -37.01
C ASP A 425 4.37 -5.05 -37.36
N GLY A 426 4.99 -3.87 -37.32
CA GLY A 426 4.36 -2.63 -37.77
C GLY A 426 3.63 -1.82 -36.69
N VAL A 427 4.13 -1.80 -35.45
CA VAL A 427 3.54 -1.05 -34.33
C VAL A 427 3.47 0.44 -34.66
N THR A 428 2.28 1.02 -34.51
CA THR A 428 2.03 2.46 -34.61
C THR A 428 1.33 2.91 -33.36
N ILE A 429 1.91 3.88 -32.64
CA ILE A 429 1.27 4.50 -31.48
C ILE A 429 0.37 5.63 -31.99
N SER A 430 -0.94 5.45 -31.82
CA SER A 430 -1.97 6.38 -32.29
C SER A 430 -2.35 7.42 -31.22
N PRO A 431 -3.08 8.49 -31.58
CA PRO A 431 -3.58 9.48 -30.61
C PRO A 431 -4.50 8.92 -29.51
N VAL A 432 -5.02 7.68 -29.65
CA VAL A 432 -5.73 6.99 -28.56
C VAL A 432 -4.85 6.88 -27.32
N PHE A 433 -3.53 6.82 -27.49
CA PHE A 433 -2.54 6.79 -26.42
C PHE A 433 -2.65 7.97 -25.45
N LEU A 434 -3.08 9.16 -25.91
CA LEU A 434 -3.28 10.35 -25.07
C LEU A 434 -4.39 10.16 -24.02
N THR A 435 -5.25 9.15 -24.18
CA THR A 435 -6.34 8.86 -23.23
C THR A 435 -5.92 7.93 -22.09
N LEU A 436 -4.66 7.50 -22.04
CA LEU A 436 -4.12 6.59 -21.04
C LEU A 436 -3.58 7.35 -19.80
N GLU A 437 -4.44 8.08 -19.10
CA GLU A 437 -4.06 9.01 -18.01
C GLU A 437 -3.33 8.36 -16.83
N SER A 438 -3.61 7.09 -16.58
CA SER A 438 -3.03 6.33 -15.45
C SER A 438 -1.80 5.52 -15.84
N LEU A 439 -1.30 5.65 -17.07
CA LEU A 439 -0.16 4.90 -17.56
C LEU A 439 1.08 5.23 -16.74
N ILE A 440 1.74 4.18 -16.23
CA ILE A 440 3.00 4.24 -15.52
C ILE A 440 4.13 3.80 -16.45
N ALA A 441 3.92 2.75 -17.23
CA ALA A 441 4.93 2.23 -18.13
C ALA A 441 4.35 1.70 -19.45
N ILE A 442 5.15 1.81 -20.51
CA ILE A 442 4.92 1.17 -21.79
C ILE A 442 6.14 0.34 -22.18
N LYS A 443 5.90 -0.88 -22.64
CA LYS A 443 6.92 -1.79 -23.14
C LYS A 443 6.61 -2.25 -24.55
N VAL A 444 7.59 -2.17 -25.43
CA VAL A 444 7.56 -2.73 -26.78
C VAL A 444 8.65 -3.81 -26.82
N TYR A 445 8.24 -5.05 -27.03
CA TYR A 445 9.13 -6.21 -26.99
C TYR A 445 9.04 -7.02 -28.28
N ASN A 446 10.20 -7.42 -28.83
CA ASN A 446 10.28 -8.28 -30.01
C ASN A 446 9.32 -7.83 -31.12
N SER A 447 9.35 -6.54 -31.45
CA SER A 447 8.38 -5.90 -32.34
C SER A 447 9.07 -4.90 -33.25
N THR A 448 8.39 -4.49 -34.33
CA THR A 448 8.86 -3.41 -35.21
C THR A 448 8.01 -2.16 -35.01
N LEU A 449 8.57 -1.15 -34.33
CA LEU A 449 7.98 0.17 -34.14
C LEU A 449 8.18 1.05 -35.38
N VAL A 450 7.09 1.30 -36.09
CA VAL A 450 7.08 2.05 -37.36
C VAL A 450 6.79 3.53 -37.16
N HIS A 451 5.88 3.87 -36.24
CA HIS A 451 5.51 5.27 -36.01
C HIS A 451 5.11 5.53 -34.56
N TRP A 452 5.72 6.55 -33.97
CA TRP A 452 5.31 7.16 -32.71
C TRP A 452 5.54 8.67 -32.81
N GLY A 453 4.53 9.35 -33.34
CA GLY A 453 4.57 10.79 -33.61
C GLY A 453 4.27 11.65 -32.38
N GLU A 454 4.41 12.96 -32.56
CA GLU A 454 4.08 13.96 -31.54
C GLU A 454 2.57 14.02 -31.23
N ASP A 455 1.73 13.59 -32.18
CA ASP A 455 0.28 13.46 -32.04
C ASP A 455 -0.14 12.39 -31.02
N ALA A 456 0.79 11.51 -30.64
CA ALA A 456 0.64 10.52 -29.58
C ALA A 456 1.76 10.63 -28.54
N ALA A 457 2.24 11.85 -28.29
CA ALA A 457 3.36 12.09 -27.39
C ALA A 457 3.07 11.69 -25.93
N LEU A 458 4.12 11.21 -25.26
CA LEU A 458 4.16 11.18 -23.81
C LEU A 458 4.30 12.61 -23.29
N SER A 459 3.29 13.08 -22.56
CA SER A 459 3.27 14.44 -22.04
C SER A 459 2.82 14.51 -20.59
N ARG A 460 3.27 15.53 -19.87
CA ARG A 460 2.86 15.80 -18.48
C ARG A 460 1.35 15.99 -18.33
N THR A 461 0.68 16.46 -19.39
CA THR A 461 -0.76 16.73 -19.39
C THR A 461 -1.59 15.47 -19.51
N HIS A 462 -1.18 14.56 -20.40
CA HIS A 462 -1.94 13.35 -20.72
C HIS A 462 -1.46 12.14 -19.92
N HIS A 463 -0.20 12.12 -19.49
CA HIS A 463 0.42 10.99 -18.79
C HIS A 463 1.17 11.48 -17.53
N PRO A 464 0.48 12.10 -16.56
CA PRO A 464 1.12 12.69 -15.37
C PRO A 464 1.81 11.65 -14.46
N ARG A 465 1.53 10.37 -14.66
CA ARG A 465 2.07 9.25 -13.88
C ARG A 465 3.10 8.41 -14.64
N ALA A 466 3.38 8.73 -15.90
CA ALA A 466 4.30 7.94 -16.70
C ALA A 466 5.73 8.08 -16.16
N MET A 467 6.40 6.94 -16.05
CA MET A 467 7.70 6.82 -15.41
C MET A 467 8.69 6.00 -16.22
N SER A 468 8.21 5.06 -17.05
CA SER A 468 9.11 4.13 -17.75
C SER A 468 8.70 3.83 -19.20
N ILE A 469 9.68 3.82 -20.11
CA ILE A 469 9.55 3.29 -21.48
C ILE A 469 10.63 2.22 -21.69
N LEU A 470 10.20 1.06 -22.16
CA LEU A 470 11.08 -0.04 -22.52
C LEU A 470 10.88 -0.42 -23.99
N VAL A 471 11.91 -0.34 -24.81
CA VAL A 471 11.94 -0.83 -26.19
C VAL A 471 13.03 -1.89 -26.29
N ILE A 472 12.62 -3.15 -26.25
CA ILE A 472 13.50 -4.29 -25.98
C ILE A 472 13.44 -5.28 -27.12
N ALA A 473 14.60 -5.72 -27.62
CA ALA A 473 14.70 -6.66 -28.74
C ALA A 473 13.84 -6.22 -29.95
N SER A 474 13.71 -4.91 -30.18
CA SER A 474 12.71 -4.35 -31.08
C SER A 474 13.36 -3.39 -32.09
N ASN A 475 12.85 -3.39 -33.32
CA ASN A 475 13.32 -2.51 -34.37
C ASN A 475 12.52 -1.20 -34.37
N VAL A 476 13.21 -0.07 -34.53
CA VAL A 476 12.65 1.26 -34.73
C VAL A 476 12.99 1.72 -36.15
N THR A 477 11.99 2.13 -36.94
CA THR A 477 12.23 2.64 -38.30
C THR A 477 12.77 4.07 -38.30
N ALA A 478 12.45 4.83 -37.26
CA ALA A 478 12.94 6.17 -36.99
C ALA A 478 12.88 6.43 -35.48
N PHE A 479 13.59 7.45 -35.00
CA PHE A 479 13.48 7.87 -33.61
C PHE A 479 12.02 8.24 -33.27
N PRO A 480 11.44 7.73 -32.16
CA PRO A 480 10.07 8.02 -31.78
C PRO A 480 9.90 9.46 -31.27
N ALA A 481 9.47 10.39 -32.13
CA ALA A 481 9.28 11.80 -31.77
C ALA A 481 8.37 12.01 -30.55
N GLY A 482 7.38 11.14 -30.35
CA GLY A 482 6.48 11.16 -29.20
C GLY A 482 7.17 11.01 -27.82
N VAL A 483 8.42 10.56 -27.74
CA VAL A 483 9.18 10.46 -26.48
C VAL A 483 10.23 11.56 -26.29
N ALA A 484 10.27 12.57 -27.17
CA ALA A 484 11.18 13.70 -27.09
C ALA A 484 10.48 15.04 -27.38
N THR A 485 9.32 15.25 -26.76
CA THR A 485 8.57 16.50 -26.88
C THR A 485 8.87 17.46 -25.74
N PRO A 486 8.73 18.79 -25.93
CA PRO A 486 8.93 19.77 -24.86
C PRO A 486 8.01 19.58 -23.64
N ALA A 487 6.87 18.91 -23.84
CA ALA A 487 5.90 18.63 -22.79
C ALA A 487 6.17 17.33 -22.03
N PHE A 488 7.31 16.66 -22.28
CA PHE A 488 7.65 15.37 -21.68
C PHE A 488 7.61 15.44 -20.13
N PRO A 489 7.10 14.40 -19.44
CA PRO A 489 7.01 14.38 -17.98
C PRO A 489 8.39 14.53 -17.34
N GLN A 490 8.54 15.47 -16.41
CA GLN A 490 9.82 15.69 -15.71
C GLN A 490 9.99 14.78 -14.49
N SER A 491 8.93 14.02 -14.15
CA SER A 491 8.97 12.93 -13.17
C SER A 491 9.36 11.59 -13.78
N PHE A 492 9.71 11.56 -15.07
CA PHE A 492 10.07 10.34 -15.77
C PHE A 492 11.40 9.81 -15.23
N GLY A 493 11.47 8.52 -14.93
CA GLY A 493 12.61 7.94 -14.23
C GLY A 493 13.45 6.99 -15.08
N ASP A 494 12.86 6.34 -16.08
CA ASP A 494 13.44 5.13 -16.64
C ASP A 494 13.22 5.02 -18.16
N ILE A 495 14.28 5.07 -18.95
CA ILE A 495 14.23 4.96 -20.40
C ILE A 495 15.20 3.87 -20.84
N GLN A 496 14.68 2.86 -21.53
CA GLN A 496 15.46 1.69 -21.90
C GLN A 496 15.25 1.32 -23.36
N PHE A 497 16.33 1.34 -24.13
CA PHE A 497 16.43 0.75 -25.45
C PHE A 497 17.54 -0.31 -25.39
N SER A 498 17.15 -1.58 -25.48
CA SER A 498 18.10 -2.69 -25.40
C SER A 498 17.88 -3.66 -26.56
N ARG A 499 18.94 -4.02 -27.28
CA ARG A 499 18.86 -4.81 -28.52
C ARG A 499 17.89 -4.19 -29.53
N SER A 500 18.23 -3.00 -30.01
CA SER A 500 17.44 -2.28 -31.01
C SER A 500 18.35 -1.75 -32.12
N ASN A 501 17.79 -1.05 -33.10
CA ASN A 501 18.55 -0.36 -34.16
C ASN A 501 18.47 1.16 -34.01
N LEU A 502 18.41 1.66 -32.77
CA LEU A 502 18.42 3.09 -32.46
C LEU A 502 19.85 3.65 -32.56
N THR A 503 20.36 3.84 -33.79
CA THR A 503 21.77 4.19 -34.03
C THR A 503 22.11 5.67 -33.82
N THR A 504 21.12 6.55 -33.61
CA THR A 504 21.33 7.97 -33.30
C THR A 504 20.27 8.52 -32.32
N LEU A 505 20.58 9.64 -31.67
CA LEU A 505 19.65 10.41 -30.84
C LEU A 505 19.51 11.84 -31.40
N PRO A 506 18.29 12.38 -31.56
CA PRO A 506 18.09 13.74 -32.02
C PRO A 506 18.37 14.76 -30.90
N ASP A 507 18.63 16.00 -31.30
CA ASP A 507 18.94 17.09 -30.37
C ASP A 507 17.79 17.40 -29.39
N SER A 508 16.54 17.15 -29.78
CA SER A 508 15.34 17.38 -28.95
C SER A 508 15.34 16.55 -27.66
N VAL A 509 16.06 15.44 -27.63
CA VAL A 509 16.23 14.61 -26.43
C VAL A 509 16.88 15.41 -25.30
N ARG A 510 17.82 16.32 -25.62
CA ARG A 510 18.55 17.11 -24.61
C ARG A 510 17.63 17.98 -23.77
N ASP A 511 16.59 18.53 -24.38
CA ASP A 511 15.66 19.45 -23.75
C ASP A 511 14.43 18.73 -23.16
N ALA A 512 14.07 17.56 -23.70
CA ALA A 512 12.88 16.82 -23.30
C ALA A 512 13.13 15.91 -22.08
N TRP A 513 14.25 15.19 -22.07
CA TRP A 513 14.51 14.15 -21.07
C TRP A 513 15.01 14.76 -19.74
N PRO A 514 14.44 14.36 -18.59
CA PRO A 514 14.80 14.94 -17.31
C PRO A 514 16.20 14.50 -16.84
N ASP A 515 16.77 15.29 -15.91
CA ASP A 515 17.97 14.89 -15.18
C ASP A 515 17.68 13.68 -14.26
N GLY A 516 18.71 12.90 -13.95
CA GLY A 516 18.63 11.80 -12.98
C GLY A 516 18.02 10.50 -13.52
N LEU A 517 17.88 10.37 -14.84
CA LEU A 517 17.34 9.18 -15.49
C LEU A 517 18.15 7.91 -15.17
N PHE A 518 17.41 6.81 -15.11
CA PHE A 518 17.89 5.46 -15.36
C PHE A 518 17.83 5.21 -16.86
N LEU A 519 18.98 5.34 -17.54
CA LEU A 519 19.06 5.33 -19.00
C LEU A 519 19.87 4.14 -19.50
N LEU A 520 19.21 3.20 -20.17
CA LEU A 520 19.84 2.06 -20.83
C LEU A 520 19.75 2.24 -22.35
N LEU A 521 20.88 2.27 -23.03
CA LEU A 521 20.98 2.31 -24.49
C LEU A 521 21.98 1.22 -24.92
N GLU A 522 21.56 -0.03 -24.80
CA GLU A 522 22.42 -1.21 -24.86
C GLU A 522 22.22 -1.99 -26.16
N ASP A 523 23.31 -2.40 -26.82
CA ASP A 523 23.22 -3.15 -28.10
C ASP A 523 22.26 -2.45 -29.08
N VAL A 524 22.48 -1.15 -29.30
CA VAL A 524 21.68 -0.31 -30.21
C VAL A 524 22.44 0.09 -31.48
N GLY A 525 23.71 -0.33 -31.59
CA GLY A 525 24.57 -0.08 -32.74
C GLY A 525 25.23 1.30 -32.74
N PHE A 526 25.48 1.91 -31.58
CA PHE A 526 26.26 3.15 -31.52
C PHE A 526 27.75 2.90 -31.81
N SER A 527 28.28 3.48 -32.88
CA SER A 527 29.74 3.49 -33.14
C SER A 527 30.49 4.63 -32.40
N SER A 528 29.76 5.61 -31.89
CA SER A 528 30.28 6.71 -31.06
C SER A 528 29.18 7.18 -30.11
N VAL A 529 29.54 7.85 -29.01
CA VAL A 529 28.57 8.47 -28.10
C VAL A 529 27.78 9.57 -28.83
N PRO A 530 26.43 9.49 -28.91
CA PRO A 530 25.61 10.57 -29.46
C PRO A 530 25.83 11.93 -28.76
N PRO A 531 25.91 13.06 -29.50
CA PRO A 531 26.12 14.39 -28.90
C PRO A 531 25.05 14.82 -27.88
N ALA A 532 23.85 14.23 -27.94
CA ALA A 532 22.81 14.48 -26.94
C ALA A 532 23.20 14.01 -25.54
N LEU A 533 23.98 12.93 -25.44
CA LEU A 533 24.40 12.35 -24.16
C LEU A 533 25.51 13.16 -23.46
N GLU A 534 26.21 14.05 -24.17
CA GLU A 534 27.21 14.93 -23.55
C GLU A 534 26.60 16.02 -22.66
N THR A 535 25.31 16.31 -22.82
CA THR A 535 24.60 17.34 -22.04
C THR A 535 23.58 16.75 -21.08
N LEU A 536 23.04 15.56 -21.39
CA LEU A 536 22.14 14.86 -20.50
C LEU A 536 22.83 14.50 -19.18
N ARG A 537 22.08 14.52 -18.08
CA ARG A 537 22.61 14.20 -16.74
C ARG A 537 21.92 12.99 -16.12
N PRO A 538 21.99 11.79 -16.72
CA PRO A 538 21.44 10.59 -16.12
C PRO A 538 22.15 10.26 -14.81
N ALA A 539 21.43 9.60 -13.89
CA ALA A 539 22.02 9.04 -12.67
C ALA A 539 22.64 7.68 -12.93
N PHE A 540 22.04 6.91 -13.84
CA PHE A 540 22.53 5.61 -14.28
C PHE A 540 22.56 5.61 -15.81
N LEU A 541 23.71 5.31 -16.39
CA LEU A 541 23.88 5.21 -17.83
C LEU A 541 24.49 3.87 -18.19
N SER A 542 23.83 3.12 -19.07
CA SER A 542 24.43 1.97 -19.74
C SER A 542 24.51 2.20 -21.24
N LEU A 543 25.72 2.05 -21.77
CA LEU A 543 26.02 2.00 -23.20
C LEU A 543 26.63 0.64 -23.57
N ALA A 544 26.36 -0.39 -22.76
CA ALA A 544 26.91 -1.73 -22.94
C ALA A 544 26.60 -2.32 -24.33
N MET A 545 27.50 -3.18 -24.81
CA MET A 545 27.36 -3.94 -26.05
C MET A 545 27.15 -3.08 -27.30
N ASN A 546 27.72 -1.87 -27.34
CA ASN A 546 27.79 -1.05 -28.55
C ASN A 546 29.19 -1.16 -29.20
N GLU A 547 29.48 -0.31 -30.19
CA GLU A 547 30.74 -0.27 -30.94
C GLU A 547 31.58 0.97 -30.59
N ILE A 548 31.41 1.52 -29.39
CA ILE A 548 32.03 2.77 -28.97
C ILE A 548 33.51 2.52 -28.64
N SER A 549 34.40 3.18 -29.37
CA SER A 549 35.86 3.08 -29.12
C SER A 549 36.42 4.26 -28.31
N ILE A 550 35.76 5.43 -28.37
CA ILE A 550 36.20 6.68 -27.76
C ILE A 550 35.02 7.31 -27.01
N LEU A 551 35.28 7.75 -25.77
CA LEU A 551 34.31 8.50 -24.96
C LEU A 551 34.67 10.00 -24.97
N PRO A 552 33.69 10.90 -25.17
CA PRO A 552 33.92 12.33 -25.01
C PRO A 552 34.10 12.68 -23.52
N PRO A 553 35.05 13.55 -23.15
CA PRO A 553 35.28 13.98 -21.75
C PRO A 553 34.00 14.44 -21.04
N ARG A 554 33.16 15.19 -21.75
CA ARG A 554 31.90 15.77 -21.23
C ARG A 554 30.91 14.73 -20.70
N LEU A 555 30.89 13.52 -21.25
CA LEU A 555 30.03 12.44 -20.74
C LEU A 555 30.36 12.09 -19.29
N LEU A 556 31.64 12.22 -18.91
CA LEU A 556 32.15 11.92 -17.58
C LEU A 556 32.17 13.13 -16.66
N GLU A 557 31.91 14.33 -17.17
CA GLU A 557 31.78 15.57 -16.37
C GLU A 557 30.35 15.75 -15.82
N ASN A 558 29.55 14.68 -15.80
CA ASN A 558 28.19 14.66 -15.28
C ASN A 558 28.17 14.54 -13.74
N PRO A 559 27.68 15.57 -13.00
CA PRO A 559 27.67 15.57 -11.53
C PRO A 559 26.61 14.67 -10.91
N ASN A 560 25.72 14.06 -11.71
CA ASN A 560 24.69 13.15 -11.24
C ASN A 560 25.03 11.68 -11.52
N LEU A 561 26.08 11.39 -12.31
CA LEU A 561 26.36 10.03 -12.78
C LEU A 561 26.93 9.15 -11.67
N LEU A 562 26.09 8.27 -11.12
CA LEU A 562 26.44 7.34 -10.05
C LEU A 562 26.86 5.97 -10.58
N MET A 563 26.33 5.56 -11.74
CA MET A 563 26.65 4.29 -12.37
C MET A 563 26.85 4.46 -13.87
N LEU A 564 27.94 3.93 -14.37
CA LEU A 564 28.26 3.89 -15.80
C LEU A 564 28.62 2.46 -16.22
N SER A 565 27.90 1.91 -17.18
CA SER A 565 28.24 0.62 -17.81
C SER A 565 28.61 0.82 -19.28
N LEU A 566 29.77 0.28 -19.64
CA LEU A 566 30.41 0.34 -20.95
C LEU A 566 30.84 -1.05 -21.42
N ASN A 567 30.34 -2.11 -20.78
CA ASN A 567 30.71 -3.49 -21.03
C ASN A 567 30.67 -3.85 -22.53
N GLY A 568 31.59 -4.68 -23.00
CA GLY A 568 31.60 -5.21 -24.36
C GLY A 568 31.88 -4.19 -25.48
N ASN A 569 32.25 -2.94 -25.15
CA ASN A 569 32.68 -1.94 -26.15
C ASN A 569 34.21 -2.02 -26.39
N PRO A 570 34.71 -1.67 -27.59
CA PRO A 570 36.14 -1.68 -27.91
C PRO A 570 36.92 -0.47 -27.33
N ILE A 571 36.65 -0.11 -26.08
CA ILE A 571 37.26 1.04 -25.40
C ILE A 571 38.66 0.68 -24.90
N ARG A 572 39.67 1.46 -25.28
CA ARG A 572 41.07 1.26 -24.88
C ARG A 572 41.51 2.10 -23.69
N ALA A 573 40.93 3.30 -23.57
CA ALA A 573 41.27 4.27 -22.53
C ALA A 573 40.04 5.11 -22.19
N LEU A 574 39.96 5.52 -20.93
CA LEU A 574 39.02 6.56 -20.49
C LEU A 574 39.65 7.94 -20.76
N PRO A 575 38.85 8.96 -21.09
CA PRO A 575 39.37 10.27 -21.47
C PRO A 575 40.06 10.96 -20.28
N GLU A 576 41.22 11.57 -20.55
CA GLU A 576 41.98 12.38 -19.62
C GLU A 576 42.71 13.50 -20.42
N PRO A 577 42.74 14.76 -19.95
CA PRO A 577 42.13 15.27 -18.72
C PRO A 577 40.59 15.42 -18.81
N ILE A 578 39.92 15.30 -17.67
CA ILE A 578 38.53 15.74 -17.46
C ILE A 578 38.53 16.89 -16.45
N GLU A 579 37.63 17.87 -16.60
CA GLU A 579 37.59 19.03 -15.71
C GLU A 579 37.08 18.66 -14.31
N THR A 580 36.09 17.77 -14.23
CA THR A 580 35.46 17.32 -12.99
C THR A 580 35.33 15.81 -12.97
N THR A 581 35.85 15.16 -11.92
CA THR A 581 35.70 13.71 -11.74
C THR A 581 34.25 13.34 -11.42
N PRO A 582 33.62 12.38 -12.11
CA PRO A 582 32.23 12.02 -11.84
C PRO A 582 32.08 11.37 -10.45
N PRO A 583 30.91 11.48 -9.79
CA PRO A 583 30.65 10.84 -8.50
C PRO A 583 30.31 9.35 -8.64
N LEU A 584 31.00 8.62 -9.53
CA LEU A 584 30.72 7.22 -9.81
C LEU A 584 30.89 6.35 -8.55
N VAL A 585 29.87 5.55 -8.29
CA VAL A 585 29.89 4.44 -7.32
C VAL A 585 30.19 3.13 -8.03
N TRP A 586 29.66 2.95 -9.24
CA TRP A 586 29.90 1.76 -10.06
C TRP A 586 30.34 2.13 -11.48
N LEU A 587 31.43 1.49 -11.91
CA LEU A 587 31.91 1.53 -13.29
C LEU A 587 32.00 0.09 -13.80
N GLU A 588 31.32 -0.22 -14.89
CA GLU A 588 31.44 -1.53 -15.54
C GLU A 588 32.08 -1.36 -16.92
N VAL A 589 33.20 -2.04 -17.12
CA VAL A 589 34.04 -2.01 -18.34
C VAL A 589 34.48 -3.42 -18.69
N ALA A 590 33.73 -4.44 -18.29
CA ALA A 590 34.05 -5.84 -18.56
C ALA A 590 33.99 -6.11 -20.07
N GLY A 591 34.93 -6.92 -20.57
CA GLY A 591 35.00 -7.27 -21.99
C GLY A 591 35.36 -6.10 -22.90
N THR A 592 35.99 -5.05 -22.35
CA THR A 592 36.57 -3.94 -23.13
C THR A 592 38.06 -4.15 -23.40
N GLU A 593 38.66 -3.28 -24.21
CA GLU A 593 40.12 -3.26 -24.46
C GLU A 593 40.88 -2.37 -23.45
N LEU A 594 40.29 -2.07 -22.30
CA LEU A 594 40.83 -1.09 -21.34
C LEU A 594 42.14 -1.57 -20.71
N THR A 595 43.18 -0.75 -20.79
CA THR A 595 44.51 -1.10 -20.25
C THR A 595 44.80 -0.50 -18.87
N ASP A 596 44.23 0.66 -18.54
CA ASP A 596 44.46 1.37 -17.28
C ASP A 596 43.25 2.24 -16.88
N LEU A 597 43.23 2.72 -15.64
CA LEU A 597 42.27 3.68 -15.09
C LEU A 597 42.95 5.04 -14.84
N PRO A 598 42.26 6.18 -15.08
CA PRO A 598 42.81 7.50 -14.75
C PRO A 598 43.18 7.62 -13.27
N LEU A 599 44.37 8.13 -12.96
CA LEU A 599 44.86 8.27 -11.58
C LEU A 599 43.98 9.20 -10.74
N SER A 600 43.35 10.20 -11.38
CA SER A 600 42.43 11.13 -10.76
C SER A 600 41.18 10.45 -10.17
N TRP A 601 40.80 9.29 -10.68
CA TRP A 601 39.66 8.49 -10.18
C TRP A 601 40.08 7.63 -8.98
N LEU A 602 41.38 7.40 -8.81
CA LEU A 602 41.93 6.72 -7.65
C LEU A 602 42.17 7.71 -6.49
N GLY A 603 41.51 8.88 -6.45
CA GLY A 603 41.66 9.86 -5.37
C GLY A 603 40.94 9.44 -4.07
N PRO A 604 41.30 10.00 -2.90
CA PRO A 604 40.58 9.75 -1.64
C PRO A 604 39.11 10.19 -1.69
N GLN A 605 38.74 11.09 -2.60
CA GLN A 605 37.35 11.53 -2.80
C GLN A 605 36.45 10.48 -3.47
N GLN A 606 37.02 9.42 -4.08
CA GLN A 606 36.26 8.32 -4.72
C GLN A 606 36.39 6.99 -3.96
N SER A 607 36.41 7.04 -2.62
CA SER A 607 36.60 5.84 -1.78
C SER A 607 35.52 4.74 -1.93
N SER A 608 34.37 5.07 -2.51
CA SER A 608 33.26 4.14 -2.76
C SER A 608 33.22 3.54 -4.16
N LEU A 609 34.07 3.99 -5.09
CA LEU A 609 34.04 3.50 -6.47
C LEU A 609 34.35 1.99 -6.50
N ARG A 610 33.55 1.26 -7.27
CA ARG A 610 33.74 -0.15 -7.60
C ARG A 610 33.81 -0.29 -9.11
N VAL A 611 34.84 -0.97 -9.60
CA VAL A 611 35.06 -1.17 -11.03
C VAL A 611 34.94 -2.64 -11.35
N ARG A 612 34.04 -3.03 -12.25
CA ARG A 612 34.00 -4.40 -12.81
C ARG A 612 34.69 -4.39 -14.17
N ALA A 613 35.83 -5.08 -14.27
CA ALA A 613 36.70 -5.05 -15.44
C ALA A 613 37.12 -6.46 -15.91
N GLY A 614 36.27 -7.47 -15.66
CA GLY A 614 36.48 -8.84 -16.14
C GLY A 614 36.88 -8.89 -17.62
N ASP A 615 37.80 -9.78 -17.96
CA ASP A 615 38.29 -10.02 -19.32
C ASP A 615 38.89 -8.79 -20.04
N THR A 616 39.45 -7.83 -19.29
CA THR A 616 40.18 -6.68 -19.85
C THR A 616 41.70 -6.86 -19.82
N PRO A 617 42.48 -6.16 -20.68
CA PRO A 617 43.92 -6.03 -20.54
C PRO A 617 44.37 -5.48 -19.17
N LEU A 618 43.59 -4.59 -18.55
CA LEU A 618 43.79 -4.09 -17.18
C LEU A 618 43.83 -5.24 -16.16
N CYS A 619 42.88 -6.17 -16.21
CA CYS A 619 42.87 -7.30 -15.28
C CYS A 619 44.03 -8.27 -15.51
N ARG A 620 44.46 -8.45 -16.77
CA ARG A 620 45.68 -9.21 -17.09
C ARG A 620 46.92 -8.56 -16.49
N SER A 621 47.11 -7.26 -16.68
CA SER A 621 48.27 -6.54 -16.12
C SER A 621 48.27 -6.58 -14.58
N LEU A 622 47.10 -6.43 -13.93
CA LEU A 622 46.96 -6.56 -12.49
C LEU A 622 47.32 -7.95 -11.95
N SER A 623 47.18 -9.00 -12.77
CA SER A 623 47.63 -10.35 -12.43
C SER A 623 49.14 -10.54 -12.58
N GLU A 624 49.77 -9.87 -13.55
CA GLU A 624 51.16 -10.08 -13.99
C GLU A 624 52.22 -9.14 -13.36
N LEU A 625 51.85 -8.01 -12.76
CA LEU A 625 52.81 -6.97 -12.29
C LEU A 625 53.77 -7.42 -11.15
N ASN A 626 55.08 -7.21 -11.32
CA ASN A 626 56.14 -7.44 -10.31
C ASN A 626 56.28 -6.31 -9.25
N GLU A 627 57.12 -6.53 -8.23
CA GLU A 627 57.17 -5.84 -6.92
C GLU A 627 57.32 -4.30 -6.88
N SER A 628 57.66 -3.61 -7.97
CA SER A 628 58.01 -2.19 -7.97
C SER A 628 56.83 -1.21 -7.80
N SER A 629 55.58 -1.68 -7.90
CA SER A 629 54.37 -0.85 -7.79
C SER A 629 53.33 -1.40 -6.79
N ARG A 630 53.78 -2.08 -5.72
CA ARG A 630 52.88 -2.77 -4.75
C ARG A 630 51.77 -1.87 -4.19
N ALA A 631 52.05 -0.62 -3.82
CA ALA A 631 51.06 0.25 -3.18
C ALA A 631 49.92 0.65 -4.12
N GLN A 632 50.25 1.02 -5.38
CA GLN A 632 49.26 1.34 -6.40
C GLN A 632 48.47 0.09 -6.82
N ARG A 633 49.16 -1.05 -7.00
CA ARG A 633 48.53 -2.36 -7.28
C ARG A 633 47.54 -2.75 -6.19
N GLN A 634 47.93 -2.64 -4.93
CA GLN A 634 47.08 -3.02 -3.80
C GLN A 634 45.84 -2.13 -3.69
N ARG A 635 45.95 -0.86 -4.09
CA ARG A 635 44.81 0.05 -4.19
C ARG A 635 43.87 -0.33 -5.34
N MET A 636 44.41 -0.66 -6.52
CA MET A 636 43.60 -1.11 -7.66
C MET A 636 42.90 -2.45 -7.37
N LEU A 637 43.56 -3.40 -6.70
CA LEU A 637 42.98 -4.69 -6.31
C LEU A 637 41.82 -4.57 -5.30
N GLN A 638 41.71 -3.46 -4.57
CA GLN A 638 40.57 -3.20 -3.67
C GLN A 638 39.36 -2.61 -4.41
N LEU A 639 39.59 -2.03 -5.58
CA LEU A 639 38.60 -1.27 -6.35
C LEU A 639 38.07 -2.07 -7.55
N VAL A 640 38.95 -2.85 -8.19
CA VAL A 640 38.70 -3.55 -9.45
C VAL A 640 38.36 -5.02 -9.19
N ASP A 641 37.16 -5.42 -9.58
CA ASP A 641 36.70 -6.79 -9.70
C ASP A 641 37.05 -7.34 -11.09
N CYS A 642 37.94 -8.34 -11.10
CA CYS A 642 38.42 -9.02 -12.30
C CYS A 642 37.73 -10.38 -12.55
N SER A 643 36.56 -10.61 -11.94
CA SER A 643 35.76 -11.81 -12.19
C SER A 643 35.47 -11.98 -13.69
N ALA A 644 35.72 -13.17 -14.22
CA ALA A 644 35.52 -13.48 -15.64
C ALA A 644 34.05 -13.38 -16.04
N ILE A 645 33.79 -13.02 -17.30
CA ILE A 645 32.45 -12.97 -17.87
C ILE A 645 32.00 -14.41 -18.15
N VAL A 646 30.91 -14.82 -17.52
CA VAL A 646 30.39 -16.20 -17.68
C VAL A 646 29.51 -16.32 -18.93
N ASP A 647 28.75 -15.27 -19.25
CA ASP A 647 27.88 -15.20 -20.44
C ASP A 647 27.88 -13.76 -20.99
N THR A 648 27.98 -13.62 -22.31
CA THR A 648 27.83 -12.34 -23.00
C THR A 648 26.51 -11.62 -22.69
N THR A 649 25.44 -12.34 -22.35
CA THR A 649 24.16 -11.72 -21.94
C THR A 649 24.25 -11.02 -20.59
N SER A 650 25.25 -11.34 -19.76
CA SER A 650 25.49 -10.65 -18.48
C SER A 650 26.20 -9.30 -18.65
N LEU A 651 26.57 -8.93 -19.87
CA LEU A 651 27.21 -7.64 -20.16
C LEU A 651 26.19 -6.50 -20.22
N MET A 652 24.95 -6.81 -20.57
CA MET A 652 23.83 -5.87 -20.52
C MET A 652 23.25 -5.82 -19.11
N TYR A 653 22.80 -4.63 -18.69
CA TYR A 653 22.02 -4.45 -17.49
C TYR A 653 20.60 -4.98 -17.67
N TYR A 654 19.99 -4.76 -18.84
CA TYR A 654 18.68 -5.33 -19.12
C TYR A 654 18.78 -6.86 -19.26
N PRO A 655 17.98 -7.65 -18.51
CA PRO A 655 18.07 -9.10 -18.55
C PRO A 655 17.32 -9.68 -19.77
N VAL A 656 17.80 -9.38 -20.99
CA VAL A 656 17.12 -9.74 -22.25
C VAL A 656 16.92 -11.25 -22.37
N ALA A 657 17.87 -12.06 -21.85
CA ALA A 657 17.78 -13.51 -21.86
C ALA A 657 16.58 -14.04 -21.05
N MET A 658 16.17 -13.35 -19.99
CA MET A 658 15.07 -13.74 -19.10
C MET A 658 13.68 -13.42 -19.68
N GLU A 659 13.59 -12.70 -20.81
CA GLU A 659 12.30 -12.40 -21.45
C GLU A 659 11.53 -13.63 -21.89
N ARG A 660 12.21 -14.75 -22.18
CA ARG A 660 11.54 -16.03 -22.44
C ARG A 660 10.87 -16.58 -21.18
N ASP A 661 11.56 -16.50 -20.04
CA ASP A 661 11.07 -17.01 -18.75
C ASP A 661 9.92 -16.16 -18.19
N PHE A 662 9.92 -14.84 -18.47
CA PHE A 662 8.81 -13.94 -18.09
C PHE A 662 7.48 -14.28 -18.78
N ASN A 663 7.51 -15.04 -19.88
CA ASN A 663 6.32 -15.45 -20.63
C ASN A 663 5.70 -16.76 -20.11
N GLU A 664 6.52 -17.67 -19.56
CA GLU A 664 6.05 -18.99 -19.10
C GLU A 664 5.37 -18.94 -17.72
N MET A 665 5.62 -17.90 -16.91
CA MET A 665 4.93 -17.71 -15.61
C MET A 665 3.48 -17.21 -15.72
N VAL A 666 2.93 -17.14 -16.94
CA VAL A 666 1.58 -16.67 -17.24
C VAL A 666 0.60 -17.83 -17.53
N THR A 667 1.09 -19.07 -17.64
CA THR A 667 0.28 -20.29 -17.64
C THR A 667 0.22 -20.90 -16.25
#